data_AF-A0A6C2YKG0-F1
#
_entry.id   AF-A0A6C2YKG0-F1
#
_cell.length_a   1.000
_cell.length_b   1.000
_cell.length_c   1.000
_cell.angle_alpha   90.00
_cell.angle_beta   90.00
_cell.angle_gamma   90.00
#
_symmetry.space_group_name_H-M   'P 1'
#
loop_
_entity.id
_entity.type
_entity.pdbx_description
1 polymer ?
#
loop_
_entity_poly.entity_id
_entity_poly.type
_entity_poly.pdbx_seq_one_letter_code
_entity_poly.pdbx_strand_id
1 'polypeptide(L)'
;MKTTHQPNLPVSRKIEQLEDRAVPATFTVTTADDVVDSGDGVLSFREAVIAAEGSEGADVIDFAPSLAGADIPLQFADTRTNANIAGPTALYVNTSIDVQGSGQRLFIQPIPARQIQGANLRLFTVDQSGQLTLNGLTLEGGVAAGTSGGPNGGASAGMGGAIFINRGDVVIRNSLLLNNTAIGGSGQPSQSGQSVGGGGGGFGSPGGTGFTGYGGGPNLDGNPFTAGLGDGGYGADFFSEGSSAGPGGFGGGGGGSFSGSPAGDGGFGGGGGLSTYGSLGESGFGASAPQRTGYGAGYGVTGAGAGMGGAIFNLLGNLRVVNSTFASNIAVGGSINFQEGGRADGLGGAIFNLNGSVDLIQVTASENQADRGSALYTVAAVEPTVPEGSAFARISNSLLAGNFDNDEGDAVSDVVVDLLTEATSEIEFLGVNQLGTPLSDSEGTVVTQPDGSVIVADFESVLQDNGGLSQTYAVTVQDVAYRAGDPDEAFDPILEETLQFDQRGTPFARFAGSLVDIGAFQSQGTPPTITSPNTVTFTEGEAGTFQVTSDGADPDTVTYGFQIVGGALPDGLSFDPQTGILSGTPASGTAGTYSLTFTATNGVQPDATQAFTLIIDAVPPPPTPPAPPTPPTPPAPPTPPALIQPINASPAQNSVPTQLIDPVTRELTPVQPPYIDYDGPVSSLSGDFDGDGVMDIAYAAGVTGAPHIIVVSGATGERLLNFFAFDGNSRIGASIASGDFNNDGQLDLIVGAGPGGGPHVRVFDGKTGAMLFETFAFDPNQRNGVTVALGDIDGDGFDEMIVGSGNGDSGVVVIDRNGAILTRFQAFEPSFTGGVSVAAGDLDGNGKAEIIVGAGPGGGPRVQIFRDSTFEPTVSFFAFELEFTGGVTVAVNDVNNDEIADIIVGAGPGGGPRVRAFSVNGDETLNLFVTEIDFDRGVFVG
;
A
#
# COMPACT_ATOMS: atom_id res chain seq x y z
N MET A 1 41.82 -21.80 -63.40
CA MET A 1 40.47 -21.21 -63.29
C MET A 1 40.28 -20.86 -61.81
N LYS A 2 40.47 -19.59 -61.40
CA LYS A 2 39.41 -18.62 -61.04
C LYS A 2 38.28 -19.30 -60.23
N THR A 3 38.29 -19.18 -58.89
CA THR A 3 37.52 -18.21 -58.06
C THR A 3 36.01 -18.34 -58.28
N THR A 4 35.20 -18.65 -57.27
CA THR A 4 34.64 -17.62 -56.37
C THR A 4 34.21 -18.18 -55.01
N HIS A 5 34.80 -17.66 -53.93
CA HIS A 5 34.09 -17.49 -52.65
C HIS A 5 33.05 -16.40 -52.85
N GLN A 6 31.76 -16.70 -52.61
CA GLN A 6 30.75 -15.66 -52.45
C GLN A 6 30.92 -15.00 -51.06
N PRO A 7 30.83 -13.67 -50.98
CA PRO A 7 30.99 -12.92 -49.73
C PRO A 7 29.76 -13.10 -48.83
N ASN A 8 30.00 -13.15 -47.53
CA ASN A 8 28.98 -13.06 -46.49
C ASN A 8 28.07 -11.87 -46.77
N LEU A 9 26.77 -12.15 -46.96
CA LEU A 9 25.75 -11.13 -46.83
C LEU A 9 25.80 -10.61 -45.38
N PRO A 10 25.78 -9.28 -45.16
CA PRO A 10 25.62 -8.76 -43.81
C PRO A 10 24.21 -9.16 -43.36
N VAL A 11 24.15 -10.08 -42.40
CA VAL A 11 22.94 -10.21 -41.58
C VAL A 11 22.83 -8.90 -40.85
N SER A 12 21.93 -8.03 -41.32
CA SER A 12 21.44 -6.93 -40.51
C SER A 12 20.80 -7.56 -39.30
N ARG A 13 21.55 -7.70 -38.21
CA ARG A 13 20.97 -7.86 -36.89
C ARG A 13 20.30 -6.53 -36.64
N LYS A 14 19.01 -6.47 -36.97
CA LYS A 14 18.11 -5.49 -36.38
C LYS A 14 18.14 -5.83 -34.89
N ILE A 15 19.04 -5.17 -34.16
CA ILE A 15 18.95 -5.09 -32.71
C ILE A 15 17.73 -4.22 -32.52
N GLU A 16 16.58 -4.87 -32.33
CA GLU A 16 15.46 -4.17 -31.70
C GLU A 16 15.97 -3.81 -30.31
N GLN A 17 15.79 -2.54 -29.92
CA GLN A 17 16.00 -2.15 -28.54
C GLN A 17 15.19 -3.14 -27.70
N LEU A 18 15.87 -3.92 -26.86
CA LEU A 18 15.24 -4.43 -25.66
C LEU A 18 14.66 -3.18 -24.99
N GLU A 19 13.34 -3.13 -24.86
CA GLU A 19 12.65 -2.07 -24.13
C GLU A 19 13.43 -1.81 -22.85
N ASP A 20 13.77 -0.55 -22.62
CA ASP A 20 14.36 -0.09 -21.36
C ASP A 20 13.24 -0.15 -20.32
N ARG A 21 13.04 -1.32 -19.71
CA ARG A 21 11.93 -1.63 -18.79
C ARG A 21 12.23 -1.18 -17.35
N ALA A 22 12.70 0.05 -17.19
CA ALA A 22 12.88 0.71 -15.89
C ALA A 22 11.79 1.76 -15.61
N VAL A 23 10.79 1.88 -16.50
CA VAL A 23 9.65 2.79 -16.35
C VAL A 23 8.41 1.93 -16.07
N PRO A 24 7.65 2.21 -14.99
CA PRO A 24 6.32 1.63 -14.75
C PRO A 24 5.49 1.57 -16.02
N ALA A 25 4.99 0.40 -16.39
CA ALA A 25 4.08 0.30 -17.51
C ALA A 25 2.69 0.75 -17.04
N THR A 26 2.05 1.64 -17.81
CA THR A 26 0.65 2.00 -17.60
C THR A 26 -0.22 1.22 -18.59
N PHE A 27 -1.09 0.37 -18.07
CA PHE A 27 -2.08 -0.38 -18.85
C PHE A 27 -3.44 0.28 -18.73
N THR A 28 -3.94 0.86 -19.82
CA THR A 28 -5.28 1.47 -19.84
C THR A 28 -6.32 0.45 -20.31
N VAL A 29 -7.18 0.01 -19.39
CA VAL A 29 -8.32 -0.85 -19.68
C VAL A 29 -9.32 -0.11 -20.57
N THR A 30 -9.73 -0.74 -21.66
CA THR A 30 -10.59 -0.15 -22.70
C THR A 30 -11.89 -0.90 -22.93
N THR A 31 -12.06 -2.08 -22.31
CA THR A 31 -13.35 -2.81 -22.26
C THR A 31 -13.69 -3.28 -20.86
N ALA A 32 -14.98 -3.41 -20.59
CA ALA A 32 -15.52 -4.04 -19.38
C ALA A 32 -15.62 -5.57 -19.49
N ASP A 33 -15.36 -6.15 -20.67
CA ASP A 33 -15.43 -7.60 -20.88
C ASP A 33 -14.33 -8.35 -20.12
N ASP A 34 -14.63 -9.55 -19.62
CA ASP A 34 -13.68 -10.44 -18.92
C ASP A 34 -13.10 -11.51 -19.86
N VAL A 35 -12.66 -11.10 -21.04
CA VAL A 35 -12.16 -12.03 -22.07
C VAL A 35 -10.67 -11.78 -22.30
N VAL A 36 -9.91 -12.86 -22.41
CA VAL A 36 -8.51 -12.82 -22.84
C VAL A 36 -8.46 -13.07 -24.35
N ASP A 37 -8.30 -12.02 -25.16
CA ASP A 37 -8.13 -12.05 -26.61
C ASP A 37 -7.06 -11.06 -27.09
N SER A 38 -5.81 -11.52 -27.15
CA SER A 38 -4.64 -10.71 -27.55
C SER A 38 -4.65 -10.14 -29.00
N GLY A 39 -5.75 -10.32 -29.76
CA GLY A 39 -5.84 -10.00 -31.19
C GLY A 39 -6.88 -8.95 -31.59
N ASP A 40 -7.71 -8.45 -30.67
CA ASP A 40 -8.83 -7.55 -30.99
C ASP A 40 -8.49 -6.05 -30.87
N GLY A 41 -7.34 -5.73 -30.26
CA GLY A 41 -6.88 -4.34 -30.07
C GLY A 41 -7.57 -3.61 -28.92
N VAL A 42 -8.25 -4.35 -28.05
CA VAL A 42 -8.90 -3.88 -26.84
C VAL A 42 -8.19 -4.53 -25.64
N LEU A 43 -8.24 -3.90 -24.48
CA LEU A 43 -7.58 -4.41 -23.27
C LEU A 43 -8.62 -4.53 -22.15
N SER A 44 -8.89 -5.77 -21.72
CA SER A 44 -9.70 -6.05 -20.53
C SER A 44 -8.90 -5.85 -19.24
N PHE A 45 -9.59 -5.70 -18.10
CA PHE A 45 -8.93 -5.62 -16.80
C PHE A 45 -8.09 -6.86 -16.48
N ARG A 46 -8.61 -8.06 -16.82
CA ARG A 46 -7.87 -9.31 -16.66
C ARG A 46 -6.58 -9.34 -17.47
N GLU A 47 -6.63 -8.89 -18.73
CA GLU A 47 -5.44 -8.84 -19.57
C GLU A 47 -4.42 -7.83 -19.07
N ALA A 48 -4.88 -6.68 -18.55
CA ALA A 48 -4.02 -5.70 -17.91
C ALA A 48 -3.28 -6.31 -16.70
N VAL A 49 -4.00 -7.03 -15.83
CA VAL A 49 -3.39 -7.75 -14.69
C VAL A 49 -2.42 -8.83 -15.18
N ILE A 50 -2.78 -9.63 -16.19
CA ILE A 50 -1.87 -10.66 -16.74
C ILE A 50 -0.61 -10.03 -17.35
N ALA A 51 -0.75 -8.88 -18.01
CA ALA A 51 0.36 -8.16 -18.61
C ALA A 51 1.30 -7.56 -17.56
N ALA A 52 0.74 -6.98 -16.49
CA ALA A 52 1.49 -6.44 -15.36
C ALA A 52 2.26 -7.54 -14.61
N GLU A 53 1.66 -8.71 -14.46
CA GLU A 53 2.34 -9.88 -13.87
C GLU A 53 3.45 -10.46 -14.76
N GLY A 54 3.50 -10.07 -16.04
CA GLY A 54 4.55 -10.45 -16.99
C GLY A 54 5.71 -9.47 -17.06
N SER A 55 5.70 -8.39 -16.26
CA SER A 55 6.71 -7.34 -16.24
C SER A 55 7.62 -7.44 -15.01
N GLU A 56 8.76 -6.74 -15.05
CA GLU A 56 9.62 -6.52 -13.89
C GLU A 56 9.42 -5.05 -13.47
N GLY A 57 8.70 -4.80 -12.36
CA GLY A 57 8.46 -3.44 -11.85
C GLY A 57 7.08 -3.24 -11.22
N ALA A 58 6.85 -2.04 -10.65
CA ALA A 58 5.52 -1.61 -10.21
C ALA A 58 4.76 -1.04 -11.40
N ASP A 59 3.69 -1.71 -11.81
CA ASP A 59 2.89 -1.31 -12.96
C ASP A 59 1.57 -0.65 -12.52
N VAL A 60 1.09 0.26 -13.35
CA VAL A 60 -0.17 0.97 -13.13
C VAL A 60 -1.23 0.45 -14.07
N ILE A 61 -2.41 0.11 -13.55
CA ILE A 61 -3.60 -0.20 -14.33
C ILE A 61 -4.59 0.94 -14.15
N ASP A 62 -4.97 1.57 -15.25
CA ASP A 62 -5.93 2.67 -15.30
C ASP A 62 -7.13 2.28 -16.18
N PHE A 63 -8.24 2.99 -16.07
CA PHE A 63 -9.42 2.78 -16.90
C PHE A 63 -9.59 3.93 -17.89
N ALA A 64 -9.87 3.60 -19.15
CA ALA A 64 -10.26 4.60 -20.12
C ALA A 64 -11.44 5.42 -19.59
N PRO A 65 -11.51 6.74 -19.85
CA PRO A 65 -12.60 7.59 -19.35
C PRO A 65 -14.01 7.10 -19.70
N SER A 66 -14.15 6.33 -20.78
CA SER A 66 -15.40 5.67 -21.19
C SER A 66 -15.87 4.56 -20.24
N LEU A 67 -15.01 4.09 -19.33
CA LEU A 67 -15.28 3.05 -18.35
C LEU A 67 -15.40 3.60 -16.92
N ALA A 68 -15.44 4.91 -16.71
CA ALA A 68 -15.69 5.46 -15.37
C ALA A 68 -16.98 4.87 -14.78
N GLY A 69 -16.90 4.38 -13.53
CA GLY A 69 -17.98 3.65 -12.86
C GLY A 69 -18.33 2.26 -13.39
N ALA A 70 -17.64 1.72 -14.41
CA ALA A 70 -18.06 0.52 -15.16
C ALA A 70 -18.24 -0.74 -14.29
N ASP A 71 -19.32 -1.48 -14.58
CA ASP A 71 -19.51 -2.86 -14.14
C ASP A 71 -18.57 -3.78 -14.93
N ILE A 72 -17.56 -4.32 -14.24
CA ILE A 72 -16.56 -5.24 -14.79
C ILE A 72 -16.77 -6.61 -14.16
N PRO A 73 -17.51 -7.51 -14.82
CA PRO A 73 -17.72 -8.85 -14.30
C PRO A 73 -16.38 -9.62 -14.29
N LEU A 74 -16.14 -10.46 -13.30
CA LEU A 74 -15.05 -11.43 -13.28
C LEU A 74 -15.66 -12.84 -13.26
N GLN A 75 -15.57 -13.53 -14.39
CA GLN A 75 -16.29 -14.77 -14.68
C GLN A 75 -15.39 -16.00 -14.69
N PHE A 76 -14.08 -15.82 -14.87
CA PHE A 76 -13.12 -16.91 -15.01
C PHE A 76 -12.14 -16.98 -13.85
N ALA A 77 -11.79 -18.20 -13.44
CA ALA A 77 -10.71 -18.41 -12.49
C ALA A 77 -9.34 -18.21 -13.17
N ASP A 78 -8.41 -17.57 -12.48
CA ASP A 78 -7.03 -17.45 -12.91
C ASP A 78 -6.32 -18.81 -12.79
N THR A 79 -5.89 -19.35 -13.93
CA THR A 79 -5.21 -20.64 -14.00
C THR A 79 -3.79 -20.64 -13.43
N ARG A 80 -3.21 -19.46 -13.16
CA ARG A 80 -1.91 -19.32 -12.49
C ARG A 80 -2.00 -19.57 -10.99
N THR A 81 -3.18 -19.40 -10.40
CA THR A 81 -3.39 -19.81 -9.01
C THR A 81 -3.27 -21.33 -8.88
N ASN A 82 -2.45 -21.78 -7.93
CA ASN A 82 -2.59 -23.14 -7.46
C ASN A 82 -3.86 -23.20 -6.60
N ALA A 83 -4.95 -23.70 -7.17
CA ALA A 83 -6.24 -23.82 -6.49
C ALA A 83 -6.16 -24.58 -5.15
N ASN A 84 -5.12 -25.41 -4.95
CA ASN A 84 -4.89 -26.10 -3.68
C ASN A 84 -4.39 -25.18 -2.57
N ILE A 85 -3.76 -24.04 -2.89
CA ILE A 85 -3.15 -23.11 -1.92
C ILE A 85 -4.18 -22.08 -1.40
N ALA A 86 -4.97 -21.50 -2.31
CA ALA A 86 -5.86 -20.38 -1.97
C ALA A 86 -7.33 -20.62 -2.37
N GLY A 87 -7.66 -21.72 -3.07
CA GLY A 87 -8.99 -21.92 -3.65
C GLY A 87 -9.21 -21.13 -4.96
N PRO A 88 -10.39 -21.28 -5.60
CA PRO A 88 -10.71 -20.62 -6.87
C PRO A 88 -10.71 -19.09 -6.73
N THR A 89 -9.87 -18.42 -7.54
CA THR A 89 -9.69 -16.97 -7.53
C THR A 89 -9.78 -16.43 -8.95
N ALA A 90 -10.39 -15.26 -9.14
CA ALA A 90 -10.50 -14.62 -10.43
C ALA A 90 -9.18 -14.00 -10.90
N LEU A 91 -8.41 -13.36 -10.03
CA LEU A 91 -7.16 -12.68 -10.37
C LEU A 91 -6.05 -13.02 -9.37
N TYR A 92 -4.90 -13.45 -9.89
CA TYR A 92 -3.70 -13.71 -9.11
C TYR A 92 -2.71 -12.54 -9.23
N VAL A 93 -2.14 -12.14 -8.10
CA VAL A 93 -1.15 -11.07 -8.00
C VAL A 93 0.10 -11.58 -7.28
N ASN A 94 1.24 -11.50 -7.95
CA ASN A 94 2.55 -11.81 -7.39
C ASN A 94 3.64 -10.76 -7.74
N THR A 95 3.29 -9.70 -8.48
CA THR A 95 4.12 -8.53 -8.70
C THR A 95 3.51 -7.28 -8.06
N SER A 96 4.14 -6.12 -8.25
CA SER A 96 3.62 -4.83 -7.78
C SER A 96 2.66 -4.25 -8.82
N ILE A 97 1.38 -4.11 -8.46
CA ILE A 97 0.31 -3.60 -9.30
C ILE A 97 -0.44 -2.49 -8.56
N ASP A 98 -0.55 -1.33 -9.18
CA ASP A 98 -1.35 -0.21 -8.72
C ASP A 98 -2.56 0.00 -9.64
N VAL A 99 -3.77 -0.27 -9.13
CA VAL A 99 -5.01 -0.12 -9.87
C VAL A 99 -5.69 1.20 -9.50
N GLN A 100 -5.74 2.10 -10.47
CA GLN A 100 -6.35 3.42 -10.36
C GLN A 100 -7.75 3.40 -10.97
N GLY A 101 -8.75 3.26 -10.11
CA GLY A 101 -10.16 3.27 -10.45
C GLY A 101 -10.78 4.66 -10.42
N SER A 102 -11.82 4.83 -11.22
CA SER A 102 -12.74 5.98 -11.23
C SER A 102 -14.18 5.52 -10.93
N GLY A 103 -14.31 4.58 -9.98
CA GLY A 103 -15.58 4.07 -9.48
C GLY A 103 -16.00 2.71 -10.05
N GLN A 104 -15.13 2.00 -10.78
CA GLN A 104 -15.48 0.72 -11.39
C GLN A 104 -15.90 -0.30 -10.34
N ARG A 105 -16.89 -1.10 -10.69
CA ARG A 105 -17.37 -2.22 -9.90
C ARG A 105 -16.84 -3.53 -10.47
N LEU A 106 -15.86 -4.11 -9.79
CA LEU A 106 -15.36 -5.46 -10.05
C LEU A 106 -16.26 -6.44 -9.30
N PHE A 107 -16.95 -7.33 -10.02
CA PHE A 107 -17.90 -8.22 -9.37
C PHE A 107 -17.92 -9.64 -9.94
N ILE A 108 -18.18 -10.63 -9.10
CA ILE A 108 -18.40 -12.01 -9.57
C ILE A 108 -19.85 -12.15 -10.03
N GLN A 109 -20.08 -12.49 -11.31
CA GLN A 109 -21.43 -12.80 -11.79
C GLN A 109 -21.94 -14.13 -11.21
N PRO A 110 -23.19 -14.20 -10.71
CA PRO A 110 -23.78 -15.47 -10.29
C PRO A 110 -23.93 -16.42 -11.49
N ILE A 111 -23.01 -17.37 -11.65
CA ILE A 111 -23.12 -18.37 -12.72
C ILE A 111 -24.25 -19.35 -12.35
N PRO A 112 -25.26 -19.57 -13.21
CA PRO A 112 -26.31 -20.54 -12.95
C PRO A 112 -25.70 -21.93 -12.68
N ALA A 113 -26.11 -22.57 -11.59
CA ALA A 113 -25.55 -23.80 -10.99
C ALA A 113 -25.42 -25.05 -11.90
N ARG A 114 -25.73 -24.96 -13.20
CA ARG A 114 -25.62 -26.05 -14.19
C ARG A 114 -24.40 -26.00 -15.10
N GLN A 115 -23.52 -25.00 -14.98
CA GLN A 115 -22.23 -24.95 -15.67
C GLN A 115 -21.10 -25.08 -14.64
N ILE A 116 -20.78 -26.33 -14.27
CA ILE A 116 -19.86 -26.65 -13.18
C ILE A 116 -18.41 -26.53 -13.66
N GLN A 117 -17.89 -25.31 -13.64
CA GLN A 117 -16.48 -24.97 -13.44
C GLN A 117 -16.43 -23.50 -12.98
N GLY A 118 -16.25 -23.24 -11.67
CA GLY A 118 -16.11 -21.87 -11.13
C GLY A 118 -17.31 -21.25 -10.39
N ALA A 119 -18.14 -22.02 -9.68
CA ALA A 119 -19.38 -21.49 -9.08
C ALA A 119 -19.20 -20.47 -7.94
N ASN A 120 -18.05 -20.48 -7.25
CA ASN A 120 -17.69 -19.54 -6.20
C ASN A 120 -16.26 -19.07 -6.49
N LEU A 121 -16.07 -17.80 -6.85
CA LEU A 121 -14.77 -17.21 -7.09
C LEU A 121 -14.52 -16.13 -6.05
N ARG A 122 -13.30 -16.11 -5.51
CA ARG A 122 -12.74 -14.90 -4.89
C ARG A 122 -12.29 -13.93 -5.97
N LEU A 123 -12.26 -12.62 -5.71
CA LEU A 123 -11.72 -11.65 -6.67
C LEU A 123 -10.20 -11.74 -6.78
N PHE A 124 -9.46 -11.57 -5.68
CA PHE A 124 -7.99 -11.50 -5.68
C PHE A 124 -7.32 -12.49 -4.73
N THR A 125 -6.19 -13.03 -5.16
CA THR A 125 -5.20 -13.66 -4.27
C THR A 125 -3.88 -12.95 -4.48
N VAL A 126 -3.30 -12.45 -3.38
CA VAL A 126 -2.01 -11.76 -3.36
C VAL A 126 -1.00 -12.63 -2.64
N ASP A 127 0.06 -13.03 -3.33
CA ASP A 127 1.09 -13.93 -2.79
C ASP A 127 2.30 -13.16 -2.21
N GLN A 128 3.31 -13.87 -1.72
CA GLN A 128 4.43 -13.28 -0.95
C GLN A 128 5.19 -12.15 -1.67
N SER A 129 5.24 -12.16 -3.01
CA SER A 129 5.89 -11.11 -3.80
C SER A 129 4.93 -10.03 -4.30
N GLY A 130 3.62 -10.23 -4.10
CA GLY A 130 2.59 -9.33 -4.60
C GLY A 130 2.44 -8.08 -3.74
N GLN A 131 2.41 -6.93 -4.40
CA GLN A 131 2.03 -5.66 -3.79
C GLN A 131 0.86 -5.09 -4.60
N LEU A 132 -0.32 -5.04 -4.00
CA LEU A 132 -1.54 -4.62 -4.69
C LEU A 132 -2.08 -3.34 -4.09
N THR A 133 -2.12 -2.26 -4.87
CA THR A 133 -2.87 -1.06 -4.53
C THR A 133 -4.18 -1.03 -5.31
N LEU A 134 -5.29 -0.81 -4.62
CA LEU A 134 -6.62 -0.65 -5.18
C LEU A 134 -7.17 0.71 -4.77
N ASN A 135 -7.41 1.59 -5.73
CA ASN A 135 -7.94 2.92 -5.49
C ASN A 135 -9.24 3.14 -6.27
N GLY A 136 -10.30 3.66 -5.65
CA GLY A 136 -11.49 4.09 -6.39
C GLY A 136 -12.33 2.95 -6.97
N LEU A 137 -12.39 1.78 -6.31
CA LEU A 137 -13.07 0.58 -6.83
C LEU A 137 -14.17 0.06 -5.90
N THR A 138 -15.15 -0.65 -6.48
CA THR A 138 -16.06 -1.51 -5.73
C THR A 138 -15.71 -2.97 -5.99
N LEU A 139 -15.44 -3.75 -4.94
CA LEU A 139 -15.22 -5.19 -4.98
C LEU A 139 -16.47 -5.91 -4.44
N GLU A 140 -17.22 -6.56 -5.32
CA GLU A 140 -18.52 -7.14 -4.95
C GLU A 140 -18.66 -8.63 -5.23
N GLY A 141 -19.32 -9.32 -4.30
CA GLY A 141 -19.94 -10.63 -4.55
C GLY A 141 -18.94 -11.78 -4.64
N GLY A 142 -17.72 -11.55 -4.18
CA GLY A 142 -16.71 -12.59 -4.07
C GLY A 142 -17.12 -13.66 -3.06
N VAL A 143 -16.88 -14.93 -3.40
CA VAL A 143 -17.22 -16.07 -2.54
C VAL A 143 -16.03 -17.02 -2.43
N ALA A 144 -15.53 -17.18 -1.20
CA ALA A 144 -14.57 -18.23 -0.85
C ALA A 144 -15.25 -19.32 -0.04
N ALA A 145 -15.50 -20.48 -0.67
CA ALA A 145 -16.17 -21.60 -0.03
C ALA A 145 -15.21 -22.77 0.24
N GLY A 146 -15.13 -23.18 1.49
CA GLY A 146 -14.53 -24.44 1.92
C GLY A 146 -15.26 -25.64 1.33
N THR A 147 -14.50 -26.68 1.01
CA THR A 147 -15.06 -27.92 0.49
C THR A 147 -15.66 -28.74 1.62
N SER A 148 -16.83 -29.32 1.36
CA SER A 148 -17.40 -30.30 2.28
C SER A 148 -16.50 -31.53 2.35
N GLY A 149 -16.36 -32.10 3.54
CA GLY A 149 -15.48 -33.25 3.76
C GLY A 149 -15.89 -34.49 2.94
N GLY A 150 -14.93 -35.37 2.65
CA GLY A 150 -15.20 -36.67 2.02
C GLY A 150 -15.93 -37.64 2.98
N PRO A 151 -16.25 -38.88 2.55
CA PRO A 151 -16.81 -39.90 3.44
C PRO A 151 -15.93 -40.10 4.68
N ASN A 152 -16.41 -39.71 5.86
CA ASN A 152 -15.65 -39.71 7.12
C ASN A 152 -14.48 -38.69 7.22
N GLY A 153 -14.19 -37.89 6.18
CA GLY A 153 -13.19 -36.81 6.22
C GLY A 153 -13.79 -35.47 6.68
N GLY A 154 -13.03 -34.68 7.42
CA GLY A 154 -13.42 -33.33 7.84
C GLY A 154 -13.51 -32.35 6.68
N ALA A 155 -14.28 -31.28 6.85
CA ALA A 155 -14.42 -30.22 5.85
C ALA A 155 -13.32 -29.15 5.95
N SER A 156 -13.09 -28.38 4.89
CA SER A 156 -12.13 -27.27 4.88
C SER A 156 -12.74 -25.91 5.17
N ALA A 157 -11.88 -24.94 5.49
CA ALA A 157 -12.26 -23.55 5.73
C ALA A 157 -12.60 -22.79 4.44
N GLY A 158 -13.42 -21.74 4.57
CA GLY A 158 -13.53 -20.66 3.59
C GLY A 158 -12.80 -19.43 4.11
N MET A 159 -11.98 -18.79 3.26
CA MET A 159 -11.10 -17.68 3.66
C MET A 159 -11.18 -16.54 2.64
N GLY A 160 -11.65 -15.36 3.05
CA GLY A 160 -11.60 -14.14 2.23
C GLY A 160 -12.53 -14.19 1.02
N GLY A 161 -13.73 -13.62 1.07
CA GLY A 161 -14.62 -13.58 -0.10
C GLY A 161 -14.07 -12.73 -1.25
N ALA A 162 -13.45 -11.59 -0.94
CA ALA A 162 -12.87 -10.67 -1.91
C ALA A 162 -11.37 -10.90 -2.13
N ILE A 163 -10.59 -10.90 -1.05
CA ILE A 163 -9.12 -10.91 -1.11
C ILE A 163 -8.55 -11.92 -0.11
N PHE A 164 -7.58 -12.71 -0.57
CA PHE A 164 -6.74 -13.56 0.26
C PHE A 164 -5.30 -13.11 0.11
N ILE A 165 -4.72 -12.65 1.21
CA ILE A 165 -3.35 -12.15 1.26
C ILE A 165 -2.52 -13.25 1.92
N ASN A 166 -1.52 -13.75 1.19
CA ASN A 166 -0.57 -14.74 1.65
C ASN A 166 0.82 -14.09 1.64
N ARG A 167 1.21 -13.46 2.76
CA ARG A 167 2.50 -12.79 2.95
C ARG A 167 2.79 -11.61 2.00
N GLY A 168 1.78 -11.12 1.27
CA GLY A 168 1.89 -9.97 0.38
C GLY A 168 1.44 -8.66 1.04
N ASP A 169 1.58 -7.56 0.30
CA ASP A 169 1.18 -6.22 0.73
C ASP A 169 -0.06 -5.76 -0.04
N VAL A 170 -1.08 -5.27 0.65
CA VAL A 170 -2.30 -4.74 0.04
C VAL A 170 -2.65 -3.39 0.61
N VAL A 171 -2.84 -2.42 -0.28
CA VAL A 171 -3.32 -1.09 0.05
C VAL A 171 -4.66 -0.86 -0.63
N ILE A 172 -5.69 -0.51 0.15
CA ILE A 172 -7.02 -0.21 -0.35
C ILE A 172 -7.34 1.24 -0.01
N ARG A 173 -7.69 2.04 -1.02
CA ARG A 173 -8.00 3.46 -0.87
C ARG A 173 -9.30 3.77 -1.56
N ASN A 174 -10.13 4.63 -0.98
CA ASN A 174 -11.33 5.16 -1.63
C ASN A 174 -12.15 4.05 -2.30
N SER A 175 -12.39 2.94 -1.59
CA SER A 175 -12.97 1.74 -2.21
C SER A 175 -14.06 1.13 -1.34
N LEU A 176 -14.95 0.37 -1.99
CA LEU A 176 -16.07 -0.32 -1.34
C LEU A 176 -15.90 -1.83 -1.49
N LEU A 177 -15.90 -2.57 -0.39
CA LEU A 177 -15.96 -4.02 -0.38
C LEU A 177 -17.34 -4.44 0.11
N LEU A 178 -18.13 -4.98 -0.81
CA LEU A 178 -19.56 -5.18 -0.63
C LEU A 178 -19.97 -6.65 -0.87
N ASN A 179 -20.84 -7.20 -0.02
CA ASN A 179 -21.48 -8.50 -0.24
C ASN A 179 -20.51 -9.67 -0.47
N ASN A 180 -19.29 -9.61 0.05
CA ASN A 180 -18.32 -10.70 -0.07
C ASN A 180 -18.54 -11.74 1.03
N THR A 181 -18.37 -13.01 0.69
CA THR A 181 -18.70 -14.12 1.59
C THR A 181 -17.57 -15.14 1.72
N ALA A 182 -17.20 -15.46 2.97
CA ALA A 182 -16.36 -16.60 3.31
C ALA A 182 -17.21 -17.70 3.97
N ILE A 183 -17.27 -18.89 3.37
CA ILE A 183 -18.16 -20.00 3.78
C ILE A 183 -17.33 -21.22 4.15
N GLY A 184 -17.45 -21.70 5.38
CA GLY A 184 -16.86 -22.96 5.81
C GLY A 184 -17.53 -24.20 5.20
N GLY A 185 -16.76 -25.24 4.91
CA GLY A 185 -17.28 -26.49 4.36
C GLY A 185 -18.16 -27.24 5.37
N SER A 186 -19.23 -27.87 4.90
CA SER A 186 -20.14 -28.64 5.77
C SER A 186 -19.62 -30.04 6.08
N GLY A 187 -19.84 -30.49 7.32
CA GLY A 187 -19.57 -31.86 7.71
C GLY A 187 -20.51 -32.84 7.01
N GLN A 188 -20.00 -34.03 6.67
CA GLN A 188 -20.77 -35.04 5.95
C GLN A 188 -21.12 -36.23 6.86
N PRO A 189 -22.34 -36.80 6.72
CA PRO A 189 -22.70 -38.02 7.42
C PRO A 189 -21.92 -39.22 6.87
N SER A 190 -21.55 -40.14 7.77
CA SER A 190 -21.09 -41.48 7.40
C SER A 190 -22.17 -42.21 6.58
N GLN A 191 -21.85 -42.65 5.36
CA GLN A 191 -22.78 -43.39 4.50
C GLN A 191 -22.76 -44.89 4.83
N SER A 192 -23.96 -45.50 5.03
CA SER A 192 -24.06 -46.92 5.37
C SER A 192 -23.44 -47.82 4.29
N GLY A 193 -22.50 -48.69 4.66
CA GLY A 193 -21.90 -49.68 3.77
C GLY A 193 -20.60 -49.25 3.09
N GLN A 194 -20.06 -48.07 3.40
CA GLN A 194 -18.71 -47.69 2.96
C GLN A 194 -17.67 -48.19 3.96
N SER A 195 -16.82 -49.12 3.52
CA SER A 195 -15.80 -49.80 4.34
C SER A 195 -14.43 -49.10 4.33
N VAL A 196 -14.36 -47.81 3.98
CA VAL A 196 -13.09 -47.08 3.75
C VAL A 196 -13.10 -45.71 4.44
N GLY A 197 -11.94 -45.29 4.95
CA GLY A 197 -11.72 -43.90 5.39
C GLY A 197 -11.54 -42.98 4.18
N GLY A 198 -12.23 -41.83 4.16
CA GLY A 198 -12.08 -40.81 3.12
C GLY A 198 -11.04 -39.75 3.48
N GLY A 199 -10.57 -39.01 2.47
CA GLY A 199 -9.70 -37.85 2.66
C GLY A 199 -10.47 -36.63 3.17
N GLY A 200 -9.79 -35.77 3.91
CA GLY A 200 -10.28 -34.45 4.31
C GLY A 200 -10.47 -33.52 3.11
N GLY A 201 -11.30 -32.50 3.27
CA GLY A 201 -11.47 -31.43 2.29
C GLY A 201 -10.24 -30.50 2.26
N GLY A 202 -9.85 -30.03 1.07
CA GLY A 202 -8.86 -28.97 0.88
C GLY A 202 -9.51 -27.71 0.29
N PHE A 203 -8.75 -26.64 0.02
CA PHE A 203 -9.30 -25.48 -0.70
C PHE A 203 -9.59 -25.88 -2.15
N GLY A 204 -10.83 -25.71 -2.61
CA GLY A 204 -11.25 -25.97 -4.00
C GLY A 204 -11.17 -27.44 -4.50
N SER A 205 -10.52 -28.34 -3.76
CA SER A 205 -10.34 -29.76 -4.12
C SER A 205 -11.35 -30.65 -3.38
N PRO A 206 -12.16 -31.46 -4.10
CA PRO A 206 -13.13 -32.34 -3.46
C PRO A 206 -12.42 -33.37 -2.57
N GLY A 207 -12.94 -33.57 -1.35
CA GLY A 207 -12.45 -34.61 -0.45
C GLY A 207 -12.42 -35.97 -1.16
N GLY A 208 -11.26 -36.62 -1.17
CA GLY A 208 -11.02 -37.83 -1.95
C GLY A 208 -11.95 -38.99 -1.55
N THR A 209 -12.63 -39.60 -2.52
CA THR A 209 -13.59 -40.70 -2.31
C THR A 209 -12.96 -42.10 -2.46
N GLY A 210 -11.62 -42.23 -2.43
CA GLY A 210 -10.91 -43.48 -2.73
C GLY A 210 -9.99 -43.97 -1.60
N PHE A 211 -9.65 -45.28 -1.62
CA PHE A 211 -8.75 -46.02 -0.72
C PHE A 211 -7.38 -45.36 -0.44
N THR A 212 -7.00 -44.36 -1.24
CA THR A 212 -5.75 -43.59 -1.13
C THR A 212 -6.03 -42.11 -1.41
N GLY A 213 -7.17 -41.58 -0.95
CA GLY A 213 -7.60 -40.23 -1.29
C GLY A 213 -6.62 -39.15 -0.81
N TYR A 214 -5.67 -38.81 -1.66
CA TYR A 214 -4.79 -37.65 -1.55
C TYR A 214 -5.61 -36.41 -1.90
N GLY A 215 -6.43 -35.93 -0.96
CA GLY A 215 -6.91 -34.55 -1.00
C GLY A 215 -5.83 -33.70 -0.35
N GLY A 216 -4.91 -33.14 -1.14
CA GLY A 216 -3.74 -32.43 -0.62
C GLY A 216 -2.58 -33.35 -0.19
N GLY A 217 -1.36 -32.81 -0.20
CA GLY A 217 -0.15 -33.53 0.21
C GLY A 217 -0.21 -33.96 1.69
N PRO A 218 0.48 -35.04 2.10
CA PRO A 218 0.39 -35.50 3.49
C PRO A 218 1.07 -34.49 4.44
N ASN A 219 0.31 -33.96 5.40
CA ASN A 219 0.86 -33.35 6.61
C ASN A 219 1.48 -34.48 7.47
N LEU A 220 2.79 -34.71 7.34
CA LEU A 220 3.51 -35.81 8.00
C LEU A 220 4.05 -35.44 9.39
N ASP A 221 4.13 -34.15 9.72
CA ASP A 221 4.68 -33.63 10.97
C ASP A 221 3.60 -33.10 11.94
N GLY A 222 2.35 -33.02 11.49
CA GLY A 222 1.19 -32.69 12.32
C GLY A 222 1.08 -31.22 12.68
N ASN A 223 1.86 -30.34 12.04
CA ASN A 223 1.79 -28.91 12.24
C ASN A 223 1.08 -28.27 11.02
N PRO A 224 0.01 -27.47 11.23
CA PRO A 224 -0.78 -26.92 10.15
C PRO A 224 -0.04 -25.86 9.32
N PHE A 225 1.04 -25.28 9.84
CA PHE A 225 1.82 -24.21 9.21
C PHE A 225 3.07 -24.69 8.44
N THR A 226 3.49 -25.94 8.64
CA THR A 226 4.56 -26.58 7.84
C THR A 226 4.04 -27.50 6.75
N ALA A 227 2.77 -27.93 6.85
CA ALA A 227 2.03 -28.55 5.76
C ALA A 227 1.65 -27.50 4.70
N GLY A 228 1.52 -27.91 3.44
CA GLY A 228 1.09 -27.00 2.38
C GLY A 228 -0.25 -26.37 2.71
N LEU A 229 -0.41 -25.09 2.36
CA LEU A 229 -1.69 -24.38 2.44
C LEU A 229 -2.77 -25.19 1.73
N GLY A 230 -3.91 -25.41 2.39
CA GLY A 230 -5.08 -26.09 1.85
C GLY A 230 -5.02 -27.61 1.75
N ASP A 231 -3.98 -28.26 2.30
CA ASP A 231 -3.83 -29.71 2.26
C ASP A 231 -4.82 -30.42 3.20
N GLY A 232 -5.59 -31.38 2.70
CA GLY A 232 -6.47 -32.23 3.51
C GLY A 232 -5.73 -33.44 4.10
N GLY A 233 -6.28 -34.00 5.18
CA GLY A 233 -5.77 -35.22 5.78
C GLY A 233 -6.07 -36.47 4.94
N TYR A 234 -5.14 -37.42 4.87
CA TYR A 234 -5.35 -38.70 4.17
C TYR A 234 -6.18 -39.69 5.02
N GLY A 235 -7.01 -40.51 4.37
CA GLY A 235 -7.84 -41.52 5.05
C GLY A 235 -7.07 -42.81 5.43
N ALA A 236 -7.60 -43.56 6.41
CA ALA A 236 -7.07 -44.86 6.85
C ALA A 236 -7.94 -46.06 6.42
N ASP A 237 -7.28 -47.18 6.09
CA ASP A 237 -7.86 -48.35 5.40
C ASP A 237 -8.38 -49.48 6.32
N PHE A 238 -9.22 -50.36 5.74
CA PHE A 238 -9.79 -51.55 6.41
C PHE A 238 -8.78 -52.68 6.65
N PHE A 239 -7.76 -52.83 5.79
CA PHE A 239 -6.85 -53.98 5.76
C PHE A 239 -5.52 -53.76 6.48
N SER A 240 -5.23 -52.55 6.93
CA SER A 240 -3.99 -52.18 7.61
C SER A 240 -4.25 -51.86 9.08
N GLU A 241 -4.29 -52.91 9.91
CA GLU A 241 -4.24 -52.74 11.37
C GLU A 241 -3.01 -51.88 11.73
N GLY A 242 -3.24 -50.69 12.29
CA GLY A 242 -2.19 -49.77 12.75
C GLY A 242 -1.90 -48.54 11.86
N SER A 243 -2.61 -48.32 10.75
CA SER A 243 -2.50 -47.06 9.99
C SER A 243 -3.46 -45.99 10.55
N SER A 244 -2.93 -44.84 10.97
CA SER A 244 -3.68 -43.66 11.43
C SER A 244 -4.01 -42.74 10.24
N ALA A 245 -5.19 -42.12 10.27
CA ALA A 245 -5.53 -41.09 9.29
C ALA A 245 -4.68 -39.83 9.56
N GLY A 246 -4.36 -39.10 8.49
CA GLY A 246 -3.51 -37.91 8.56
C GLY A 246 -4.27 -36.69 9.06
N PRO A 247 -3.60 -35.78 9.80
CA PRO A 247 -4.16 -34.48 10.13
C PRO A 247 -4.29 -33.59 8.88
N GLY A 248 -5.16 -32.59 8.93
CA GLY A 248 -5.25 -31.54 7.91
C GLY A 248 -4.09 -30.52 8.01
N GLY A 249 -3.75 -29.87 6.91
CA GLY A 249 -2.90 -28.68 6.84
C GLY A 249 -3.71 -27.40 7.04
N PHE A 250 -3.10 -26.23 6.79
CA PHE A 250 -3.79 -24.94 6.94
C PHE A 250 -5.08 -24.87 6.12
N GLY A 251 -6.22 -24.67 6.76
CA GLY A 251 -7.54 -24.67 6.14
C GLY A 251 -8.10 -26.05 5.78
N GLY A 252 -7.33 -27.12 5.90
CA GLY A 252 -7.71 -28.48 5.48
C GLY A 252 -8.36 -29.31 6.59
N GLY A 253 -9.34 -30.14 6.20
CA GLY A 253 -10.02 -31.06 7.12
C GLY A 253 -9.20 -32.31 7.44
N GLY A 254 -9.45 -32.93 8.59
CA GLY A 254 -8.77 -34.16 9.02
C GLY A 254 -9.22 -35.42 8.25
N GLY A 255 -8.33 -36.40 8.11
CA GLY A 255 -8.62 -37.66 7.41
C GLY A 255 -9.55 -38.59 8.19
N GLY A 256 -10.40 -39.33 7.48
CA GLY A 256 -11.34 -40.30 8.08
C GLY A 256 -10.76 -41.68 8.32
N SER A 257 -11.37 -42.46 9.23
CA SER A 257 -10.94 -43.83 9.55
C SER A 257 -12.11 -44.80 9.76
N PHE A 258 -11.88 -46.10 9.50
CA PHE A 258 -12.89 -47.15 9.69
C PHE A 258 -12.52 -48.17 10.78
N SER A 259 -11.32 -48.77 10.76
CA SER A 259 -10.97 -50.05 11.42
C SER A 259 -10.58 -49.98 12.92
N GLY A 260 -10.99 -48.95 13.66
CA GLY A 260 -10.61 -48.76 15.08
C GLY A 260 -9.41 -47.85 15.29
N SER A 261 -8.70 -47.46 14.22
CA SER A 261 -7.66 -46.43 14.26
C SER A 261 -8.24 -45.03 14.52
N PRO A 262 -7.49 -44.12 15.17
CA PRO A 262 -7.83 -42.70 15.26
C PRO A 262 -8.07 -42.08 13.88
N ALA A 263 -9.06 -41.19 13.80
CA ALA A 263 -9.18 -40.25 12.69
C ALA A 263 -8.16 -39.11 12.86
N GLY A 264 -7.91 -38.38 11.77
CA GLY A 264 -6.99 -37.25 11.77
C GLY A 264 -7.66 -35.99 12.26
N ASP A 265 -6.89 -35.15 12.94
CA ASP A 265 -7.33 -33.84 13.42
C ASP A 265 -7.49 -32.86 12.25
N GLY A 266 -8.38 -31.88 12.39
CA GLY A 266 -8.47 -30.76 11.45
C GLY A 266 -7.26 -29.85 11.57
N GLY A 267 -6.80 -29.27 10.46
CA GLY A 267 -5.82 -28.18 10.50
C GLY A 267 -6.47 -26.84 10.82
N PHE A 268 -5.75 -25.71 10.79
CA PHE A 268 -6.29 -24.39 11.15
C PHE A 268 -7.56 -24.07 10.33
N GLY A 269 -8.73 -23.85 10.96
CA GLY A 269 -10.00 -23.67 10.24
C GLY A 269 -10.68 -24.94 9.71
N GLY A 270 -10.03 -26.10 9.78
CA GLY A 270 -10.52 -27.36 9.24
C GLY A 270 -11.26 -28.24 10.27
N GLY A 271 -12.30 -28.93 9.83
CA GLY A 271 -13.07 -29.86 10.65
C GLY A 271 -12.32 -31.16 10.94
N GLY A 272 -12.59 -31.79 12.10
CA GLY A 272 -12.00 -33.07 12.46
C GLY A 272 -12.56 -34.26 11.68
N GLY A 273 -11.72 -35.27 11.44
CA GLY A 273 -12.11 -36.52 10.78
C GLY A 273 -12.96 -37.42 11.67
N LEU A 274 -13.88 -38.18 11.06
CA LEU A 274 -14.71 -39.17 11.77
C LEU A 274 -14.04 -40.55 11.72
N SER A 275 -13.97 -41.23 12.87
CA SER A 275 -13.64 -42.66 12.92
C SER A 275 -14.88 -43.50 13.22
N THR A 276 -15.11 -44.56 12.44
CA THR A 276 -16.28 -45.45 12.62
C THR A 276 -16.18 -46.23 13.93
N TYR A 277 -15.02 -46.81 14.22
CA TYR A 277 -14.79 -47.62 15.43
C TYR A 277 -13.64 -47.12 16.35
N GLY A 278 -12.85 -46.13 15.94
CA GLY A 278 -11.74 -45.55 16.70
C GLY A 278 -12.05 -44.20 17.35
N SER A 279 -11.02 -43.48 17.83
CA SER A 279 -11.19 -42.11 18.35
C SER A 279 -11.49 -41.14 17.21
N LEU A 280 -12.25 -40.09 17.53
CA LEU A 280 -12.54 -38.99 16.64
C LEU A 280 -11.31 -38.09 16.52
N GLY A 281 -11.15 -37.42 15.38
CA GLY A 281 -10.18 -36.34 15.24
C GLY A 281 -10.70 -35.07 15.91
N GLU A 282 -9.81 -34.30 16.50
CA GLU A 282 -10.11 -32.99 17.05
C GLU A 282 -10.35 -31.97 15.92
N SER A 283 -11.07 -30.89 16.22
CA SER A 283 -11.26 -29.78 15.29
C SER A 283 -10.09 -28.82 15.31
N GLY A 284 -9.85 -28.17 14.18
CA GLY A 284 -8.97 -27.00 14.12
C GLY A 284 -9.61 -25.74 14.68
N PHE A 285 -8.84 -24.66 14.70
CA PHE A 285 -9.28 -23.33 15.14
C PHE A 285 -10.55 -22.89 14.40
N GLY A 286 -11.58 -22.44 15.14
CA GLY A 286 -12.88 -22.01 14.59
C GLY A 286 -13.71 -23.10 13.91
N ALA A 287 -13.22 -24.34 13.82
CA ALA A 287 -13.91 -25.45 13.19
C ALA A 287 -14.72 -26.27 14.21
N SER A 288 -15.60 -27.15 13.74
CA SER A 288 -16.38 -28.02 14.63
C SER A 288 -15.83 -29.44 14.68
N ALA A 289 -15.93 -30.05 15.86
CA ALA A 289 -15.55 -31.44 16.07
C ALA A 289 -16.59 -32.39 15.45
N PRO A 290 -16.17 -33.56 14.94
CA PRO A 290 -17.08 -34.60 14.47
C PRO A 290 -17.97 -35.13 15.61
N GLN A 291 -19.19 -35.57 15.29
CA GLN A 291 -20.14 -36.08 16.28
C GLN A 291 -20.58 -37.52 15.98
N ARG A 292 -20.62 -38.39 16.99
CA ARG A 292 -21.23 -39.73 16.91
C ARG A 292 -22.72 -39.66 17.26
N THR A 293 -23.53 -40.38 16.51
CA THR A 293 -24.96 -40.55 16.81
C THR A 293 -25.17 -41.70 17.81
N GLY A 294 -26.11 -41.54 18.74
CA GLY A 294 -26.43 -42.54 19.78
C GLY A 294 -27.03 -43.87 19.28
N TYR A 295 -27.09 -44.11 17.97
CA TYR A 295 -27.70 -45.28 17.34
C TYR A 295 -26.74 -46.48 17.15
N GLY A 296 -25.56 -46.45 17.79
CA GLY A 296 -24.59 -47.55 17.80
C GLY A 296 -23.24 -47.17 17.18
N ALA A 297 -22.20 -47.97 17.45
CA ALA A 297 -20.84 -47.72 16.96
C ALA A 297 -20.81 -47.71 15.42
N GLY A 298 -20.53 -46.54 14.82
CA GLY A 298 -20.26 -46.39 13.39
C GLY A 298 -21.10 -45.36 12.62
N TYR A 299 -22.06 -44.68 13.26
CA TYR A 299 -22.85 -43.62 12.64
C TYR A 299 -22.52 -42.26 13.25
N GLY A 300 -22.13 -41.29 12.42
CA GLY A 300 -21.73 -39.94 12.86
C GLY A 300 -21.62 -38.95 11.69
N VAL A 301 -21.31 -37.70 12.02
CA VAL A 301 -21.01 -36.61 11.09
C VAL A 301 -19.58 -36.15 11.29
N THR A 302 -18.89 -35.82 10.20
CA THR A 302 -17.55 -35.22 10.26
C THR A 302 -17.62 -33.77 10.73
N GLY A 303 -16.48 -33.23 11.18
CA GLY A 303 -16.38 -31.83 11.56
C GLY A 303 -16.59 -30.89 10.37
N ALA A 304 -17.19 -29.72 10.62
CA ALA A 304 -17.33 -28.64 9.65
C ALA A 304 -16.14 -27.67 9.74
N GLY A 305 -15.82 -27.00 8.63
CA GLY A 305 -14.77 -25.99 8.57
C GLY A 305 -15.29 -24.58 8.87
N ALA A 306 -14.38 -23.68 9.25
CA ALA A 306 -14.66 -22.29 9.60
C ALA A 306 -14.86 -21.39 8.36
N GLY A 307 -15.58 -20.30 8.52
CA GLY A 307 -15.59 -19.18 7.57
C GLY A 307 -14.78 -18.02 8.16
N MET A 308 -13.79 -17.48 7.45
CA MET A 308 -12.88 -16.48 8.00
C MET A 308 -12.67 -15.33 7.02
N GLY A 309 -12.87 -14.09 7.47
CA GLY A 309 -12.63 -12.90 6.66
C GLY A 309 -13.65 -12.78 5.54
N GLY A 310 -14.88 -12.34 5.81
CA GLY A 310 -15.94 -12.31 4.79
C GLY A 310 -15.52 -11.53 3.54
N ALA A 311 -14.81 -10.41 3.71
CA ALA A 311 -14.14 -9.73 2.61
C ALA A 311 -12.67 -10.16 2.48
N ILE A 312 -11.87 -9.99 3.53
CA ILE A 312 -10.41 -10.14 3.46
C ILE A 312 -9.93 -11.15 4.50
N PHE A 313 -9.09 -12.07 4.05
CA PHE A 313 -8.28 -12.90 4.92
C PHE A 313 -6.80 -12.54 4.74
N ASN A 314 -6.18 -12.00 5.79
CA ASN A 314 -4.78 -11.62 5.82
C ASN A 314 -3.95 -12.67 6.57
N LEU A 315 -3.07 -13.36 5.85
CA LEU A 315 -2.13 -14.34 6.40
C LEU A 315 -0.71 -13.81 6.28
N LEU A 316 -0.10 -13.44 7.41
CA LEU A 316 1.30 -12.99 7.47
C LEU A 316 1.63 -11.79 6.55
N GLY A 317 0.62 -11.09 6.03
CA GLY A 317 0.78 -9.97 5.11
C GLY A 317 0.53 -8.62 5.78
N ASN A 318 0.73 -7.55 5.02
CA ASN A 318 0.43 -6.19 5.45
C ASN A 318 -0.81 -5.68 4.71
N LEU A 319 -1.85 -5.32 5.45
CA LEU A 319 -3.07 -4.74 4.91
C LEU A 319 -3.21 -3.31 5.42
N ARG A 320 -3.25 -2.34 4.51
CA ARG A 320 -3.59 -0.95 4.83
C ARG A 320 -4.86 -0.55 4.11
N VAL A 321 -5.82 -0.01 4.85
CA VAL A 321 -7.11 0.42 4.29
C VAL A 321 -7.38 1.87 4.70
N VAL A 322 -7.61 2.72 3.71
CA VAL A 322 -7.76 4.16 3.89
C VAL A 322 -9.07 4.62 3.23
N ASN A 323 -9.87 5.41 3.93
CA ASN A 323 -11.07 6.07 3.40
C ASN A 323 -11.96 5.11 2.59
N SER A 324 -12.24 3.94 3.15
CA SER A 324 -12.88 2.83 2.44
C SER A 324 -13.94 2.18 3.29
N THR A 325 -14.82 1.40 2.65
CA THR A 325 -15.96 0.78 3.34
C THR A 325 -16.01 -0.71 3.14
N PHE A 326 -16.31 -1.42 4.23
CA PHE A 326 -16.73 -2.81 4.22
C PHE A 326 -18.20 -2.87 4.59
N ALA A 327 -19.05 -3.28 3.64
CA ALA A 327 -20.48 -3.37 3.85
C ALA A 327 -21.02 -4.78 3.57
N SER A 328 -21.84 -5.28 4.48
CA SER A 328 -22.62 -6.51 4.28
C SER A 328 -21.78 -7.75 3.91
N ASN A 329 -20.51 -7.79 4.33
CA ASN A 329 -19.65 -8.95 4.13
C ASN A 329 -19.92 -10.01 5.21
N ILE A 330 -19.81 -11.29 4.84
CA ILE A 330 -20.29 -12.39 5.68
C ILE A 330 -19.20 -13.45 5.84
N ALA A 331 -18.81 -13.73 7.07
CA ALA A 331 -18.07 -14.93 7.44
C ALA A 331 -19.02 -15.93 8.12
N VAL A 332 -19.15 -17.13 7.55
CA VAL A 332 -20.10 -18.14 8.03
C VAL A 332 -19.43 -19.51 8.09
N GLY A 333 -19.38 -20.11 9.27
CA GLY A 333 -18.87 -21.47 9.42
C GLY A 333 -19.84 -22.53 8.88
N GLY A 334 -19.27 -23.67 8.50
CA GLY A 334 -20.03 -24.80 7.96
C GLY A 334 -20.90 -25.49 9.02
N SER A 335 -21.92 -26.21 8.57
CA SER A 335 -22.88 -26.89 9.46
C SER A 335 -22.70 -28.41 9.48
N ILE A 336 -23.06 -29.02 10.61
CA ILE A 336 -23.26 -30.48 10.73
C ILE A 336 -24.74 -30.73 11.04
N ASN A 337 -25.47 -31.34 10.11
CA ASN A 337 -26.95 -31.38 10.06
C ASN A 337 -27.67 -32.23 11.15
N PHE A 338 -27.11 -32.40 12.35
CA PHE A 338 -27.57 -33.43 13.30
C PHE A 338 -28.09 -32.95 14.66
N GLN A 339 -27.66 -31.81 15.24
CA GLN A 339 -28.22 -31.20 16.48
C GLN A 339 -27.86 -29.70 16.55
N GLU A 340 -28.61 -28.89 17.33
CA GLU A 340 -28.20 -27.53 17.73
C GLU A 340 -26.82 -27.58 18.44
N GLY A 341 -25.87 -26.74 18.03
CA GLY A 341 -24.52 -26.64 18.63
C GLY A 341 -23.37 -27.38 17.92
N GLY A 342 -23.53 -27.79 16.66
CA GLY A 342 -22.47 -28.46 15.87
C GLY A 342 -21.85 -27.63 14.73
N ARG A 343 -22.22 -26.34 14.62
CA ARG A 343 -21.75 -25.46 13.56
C ARG A 343 -20.31 -25.00 13.86
N ALA A 344 -19.50 -24.85 12.82
CA ALA A 344 -18.22 -24.16 12.90
C ALA A 344 -18.46 -22.63 12.93
N ASP A 345 -17.44 -21.86 13.29
CA ASP A 345 -17.56 -20.43 13.47
C ASP A 345 -17.34 -19.66 12.15
N GLY A 346 -18.06 -18.56 12.03
CA GLY A 346 -17.71 -17.41 11.20
C GLY A 346 -16.87 -16.41 12.00
N LEU A 347 -15.68 -16.05 11.52
CA LEU A 347 -14.75 -15.15 12.20
C LEU A 347 -14.35 -13.99 11.28
N GLY A 348 -14.43 -12.74 11.74
CA GLY A 348 -14.00 -11.59 10.95
C GLY A 348 -14.93 -11.34 9.75
N GLY A 349 -16.10 -10.73 9.99
CA GLY A 349 -17.10 -10.54 8.94
C GLY A 349 -16.60 -9.67 7.78
N ALA A 350 -15.82 -8.62 8.08
CA ALA A 350 -15.04 -7.92 7.06
C ALA A 350 -13.62 -8.50 6.94
N ILE A 351 -12.83 -8.46 8.02
CA ILE A 351 -11.40 -8.80 7.99
C ILE A 351 -11.08 -9.87 9.03
N PHE A 352 -10.32 -10.88 8.60
CA PHE A 352 -9.64 -11.82 9.49
C PHE A 352 -8.13 -11.68 9.29
N ASN A 353 -7.39 -11.43 10.37
CA ASN A 353 -5.95 -11.22 10.38
C ASN A 353 -5.26 -12.32 11.20
N LEU A 354 -4.35 -13.06 10.56
CA LEU A 354 -3.54 -14.10 11.20
C LEU A 354 -2.06 -13.81 11.02
N ASN A 355 -1.38 -13.56 12.13
CA ASN A 355 0.05 -13.23 12.15
C ASN A 355 0.47 -12.08 11.21
N GLY A 356 -0.47 -11.23 10.80
CA GLY A 356 -0.23 -10.13 9.88
C GLY A 356 -0.39 -8.77 10.55
N SER A 357 -0.14 -7.72 9.78
CA SER A 357 -0.38 -6.33 10.17
C SER A 357 -1.61 -5.79 9.45
N VAL A 358 -2.50 -5.13 10.18
CA VAL A 358 -3.66 -4.43 9.63
C VAL A 358 -3.66 -2.98 10.11
N ASP A 359 -3.79 -2.04 9.21
CA ASP A 359 -3.92 -0.60 9.50
C ASP A 359 -5.20 -0.05 8.86
N LEU A 360 -6.16 0.35 9.68
CA LEU A 360 -7.45 0.89 9.26
C LEU A 360 -7.49 2.39 9.58
N ILE A 361 -7.62 3.21 8.55
CA ILE A 361 -7.62 4.67 8.66
C ILE A 361 -8.89 5.20 7.98
N GLN A 362 -9.78 5.83 8.76
CA GLN A 362 -11.06 6.35 8.23
C GLN A 362 -11.88 5.26 7.53
N VAL A 363 -12.00 4.11 8.17
CA VAL A 363 -12.73 2.96 7.63
C VAL A 363 -14.12 2.90 8.24
N THR A 364 -15.11 2.63 7.38
CA THR A 364 -16.47 2.30 7.80
C THR A 364 -16.71 0.81 7.57
N ALA A 365 -16.91 0.05 8.65
CA ALA A 365 -17.33 -1.35 8.57
C ALA A 365 -18.77 -1.46 9.09
N SER A 366 -19.74 -1.61 8.19
CA SER A 366 -21.17 -1.67 8.54
C SER A 366 -21.84 -2.96 8.05
N GLU A 367 -22.79 -3.45 8.82
CA GLU A 367 -23.64 -4.62 8.47
C GLU A 367 -22.87 -5.92 8.16
N ASN A 368 -21.58 -5.99 8.49
CA ASN A 368 -20.79 -7.19 8.33
C ASN A 368 -21.22 -8.23 9.37
N GLN A 369 -21.16 -9.51 9.00
CA GLN A 369 -21.69 -10.61 9.81
C GLN A 369 -20.63 -11.68 10.04
N ALA A 370 -20.45 -12.04 11.30
CA ALA A 370 -19.65 -13.17 11.75
C ALA A 370 -20.20 -13.66 13.10
N ASP A 371 -19.86 -14.87 13.51
CA ASP A 371 -20.17 -15.34 14.86
C ASP A 371 -19.27 -14.63 15.90
N ARG A 372 -18.06 -14.21 15.50
CA ARG A 372 -17.13 -13.39 16.31
C ARG A 372 -16.35 -12.40 15.44
N GLY A 373 -16.25 -11.14 15.87
CA GLY A 373 -15.52 -10.09 15.15
C GLY A 373 -16.26 -9.70 13.88
N SER A 374 -17.39 -9.00 14.00
CA SER A 374 -18.20 -8.60 12.82
C SER A 374 -17.37 -7.78 11.82
N ALA A 375 -16.49 -6.90 12.29
CA ALA A 375 -15.61 -6.08 11.48
C ALA A 375 -14.19 -6.68 11.40
N LEU A 376 -13.55 -6.94 12.55
CA LEU A 376 -12.17 -7.42 12.60
C LEU A 376 -12.01 -8.57 13.59
N TYR A 377 -11.34 -9.62 13.14
CA TYR A 377 -10.83 -10.67 14.00
C TYR A 377 -9.32 -10.79 13.80
N THR A 378 -8.52 -10.49 14.83
CA THR A 378 -7.06 -10.57 14.77
C THR A 378 -6.54 -11.64 15.72
N VAL A 379 -5.63 -12.48 15.24
CA VAL A 379 -5.09 -13.61 16.00
C VAL A 379 -3.63 -13.86 15.66
N ALA A 380 -2.84 -14.17 16.69
CA ALA A 380 -1.46 -14.62 16.54
C ALA A 380 -1.32 -16.11 16.92
N ALA A 381 -0.54 -16.85 16.14
CA ALA A 381 -0.25 -18.26 16.31
C ALA A 381 1.22 -18.56 15.97
N VAL A 382 1.88 -19.42 16.74
CA VAL A 382 3.29 -19.77 16.51
C VAL A 382 3.46 -20.69 15.29
N GLU A 383 4.31 -20.31 14.33
CA GLU A 383 4.75 -21.16 13.21
C GLU A 383 6.17 -21.73 13.47
N PRO A 384 6.51 -22.97 13.04
CA PRO A 384 7.84 -23.54 13.27
C PRO A 384 9.01 -22.77 12.66
N THR A 385 8.74 -21.96 11.63
CA THR A 385 9.72 -21.14 10.93
C THR A 385 9.80 -19.71 11.46
N VAL A 386 8.86 -19.29 12.31
CA VAL A 386 8.80 -17.94 12.89
C VAL A 386 8.72 -18.09 14.42
N PRO A 387 9.84 -17.90 15.16
CA PRO A 387 9.93 -18.30 16.57
C PRO A 387 8.91 -17.66 17.52
N GLU A 388 8.24 -16.58 17.10
CA GLU A 388 7.18 -15.89 17.83
C GLU A 388 6.14 -15.43 16.80
N GLY A 389 4.90 -15.91 16.88
CA GLY A 389 3.82 -15.42 16.02
C GLY A 389 3.35 -14.05 16.51
N SER A 390 3.30 -13.05 15.64
CA SER A 390 2.85 -11.70 15.98
C SER A 390 1.72 -11.23 15.07
N ALA A 391 0.62 -10.74 15.62
CA ALA A 391 -0.45 -10.09 14.87
C ALA A 391 -0.66 -8.67 15.41
N PHE A 392 -0.71 -7.69 14.51
CA PHE A 392 -0.88 -6.29 14.87
C PHE A 392 -2.10 -5.72 14.14
N ALA A 393 -2.90 -4.93 14.84
CA ALA A 393 -3.97 -4.16 14.25
C ALA A 393 -3.93 -2.72 14.79
N ARG A 394 -3.92 -1.74 13.89
CA ARG A 394 -4.07 -0.33 14.23
C ARG A 394 -5.33 0.22 13.61
N ILE A 395 -6.11 0.94 14.40
CA ILE A 395 -7.40 1.48 13.99
C ILE A 395 -7.45 2.95 14.34
N SER A 396 -7.61 3.77 13.31
CA SER A 396 -7.54 5.22 13.40
C SER A 396 -8.76 5.86 12.79
N ASN A 397 -9.44 6.73 13.56
CA ASN A 397 -10.58 7.54 13.10
C ASN A 397 -11.65 6.73 12.35
N SER A 398 -11.97 5.52 12.83
CA SER A 398 -12.81 4.55 12.10
C SER A 398 -14.11 4.21 12.85
N LEU A 399 -15.13 3.83 12.07
CA LEU A 399 -16.43 3.37 12.56
C LEU A 399 -16.61 1.89 12.24
N LEU A 400 -16.69 1.06 13.28
CA LEU A 400 -16.90 -0.37 13.15
C LEU A 400 -18.21 -0.74 13.84
N ALA A 401 -19.27 -0.93 13.07
CA ALA A 401 -20.61 -1.24 13.56
C ALA A 401 -21.17 -2.49 12.86
N GLY A 402 -21.06 -3.63 13.53
CA GLY A 402 -21.66 -4.89 13.07
C GLY A 402 -23.18 -4.87 13.07
N ASN A 403 -23.78 -5.89 12.44
CA ASN A 403 -25.23 -6.09 12.52
C ASN A 403 -25.64 -6.57 13.93
N PHE A 404 -26.73 -6.00 14.47
CA PHE A 404 -27.20 -6.19 15.85
C PHE A 404 -27.89 -7.53 16.15
N ASP A 405 -28.01 -8.42 15.18
CA ASP A 405 -28.95 -9.54 15.28
C ASP A 405 -28.28 -10.85 14.81
N ASN A 406 -27.72 -11.60 15.75
CA ASN A 406 -27.74 -13.05 15.62
C ASN A 406 -29.11 -13.52 16.14
N ASP A 407 -29.68 -14.56 15.54
CA ASP A 407 -30.99 -15.13 15.91
C ASP A 407 -31.10 -15.60 17.40
N GLU A 408 -30.04 -15.43 18.20
CA GLU A 408 -29.92 -15.77 19.62
C GLU A 408 -30.03 -14.55 20.57
N GLY A 409 -29.97 -13.31 20.06
CA GLY A 409 -30.18 -12.09 20.85
C GLY A 409 -28.98 -11.64 21.71
N ASP A 410 -27.77 -12.14 21.43
CA ASP A 410 -26.53 -11.74 22.09
C ASP A 410 -25.68 -10.86 21.15
N ALA A 411 -25.25 -9.69 21.62
CA ALA A 411 -24.41 -8.77 20.84
C ALA A 411 -23.07 -9.42 20.49
N VAL A 412 -22.78 -9.58 19.18
CA VAL A 412 -21.47 -10.05 18.70
C VAL A 412 -20.48 -8.89 18.73
N SER A 413 -19.30 -9.10 19.32
CA SER A 413 -18.23 -8.09 19.33
C SER A 413 -17.74 -7.75 17.93
N ASP A 414 -17.60 -6.45 17.66
CA ASP A 414 -17.16 -5.94 16.36
C ASP A 414 -15.68 -6.20 16.09
N VAL A 415 -14.88 -6.16 17.15
CA VAL A 415 -13.44 -6.39 17.12
C VAL A 415 -13.08 -7.47 18.14
N VAL A 416 -12.34 -8.47 17.68
CA VAL A 416 -11.83 -9.57 18.52
C VAL A 416 -10.32 -9.67 18.39
N VAL A 417 -9.64 -9.82 19.53
CA VAL A 417 -8.19 -10.07 19.62
C VAL A 417 -7.96 -11.42 20.31
N ASP A 418 -7.26 -12.34 19.64
CA ASP A 418 -6.99 -13.69 20.16
C ASP A 418 -5.48 -14.04 20.13
N LEU A 419 -5.07 -14.96 20.99
CA LEU A 419 -3.71 -15.41 21.23
C LEU A 419 -3.67 -16.95 21.31
N LEU A 420 -3.01 -17.60 20.34
CA LEU A 420 -2.82 -19.05 20.34
C LEU A 420 -1.39 -19.39 20.81
N THR A 421 -1.17 -19.34 22.14
CA THR A 421 0.03 -19.79 22.91
C THR A 421 1.40 -19.23 22.51
N GLU A 422 2.15 -18.63 23.46
CA GLU A 422 3.51 -18.06 23.26
C GLU A 422 3.65 -17.04 22.09
N ALA A 423 2.53 -16.47 21.64
CA ALA A 423 2.42 -15.47 20.57
C ALA A 423 2.03 -14.09 21.12
N THR A 424 2.18 -13.02 20.32
CA THR A 424 1.78 -11.64 20.68
C THR A 424 0.75 -11.11 19.70
N SER A 425 -0.42 -10.73 20.19
CA SER A 425 -1.46 -10.04 19.43
C SER A 425 -1.69 -8.69 20.08
N GLU A 426 -1.53 -7.62 19.31
CA GLU A 426 -1.69 -6.26 19.78
C GLU A 426 -2.72 -5.50 18.93
N ILE A 427 -3.49 -4.66 19.60
CA ILE A 427 -4.39 -3.72 18.95
C ILE A 427 -4.17 -2.32 19.51
N GLU A 428 -4.00 -1.37 18.60
CA GLU A 428 -3.80 0.04 18.91
C GLU A 428 -4.95 0.86 18.33
N PHE A 429 -5.54 1.74 19.15
CA PHE A 429 -6.52 2.72 18.69
C PHE A 429 -5.90 4.11 18.74
N LEU A 430 -5.91 4.81 17.61
CA LEU A 430 -5.44 6.19 17.50
C LEU A 430 -6.59 7.11 17.12
N GLY A 431 -6.60 8.33 17.65
CA GLY A 431 -7.68 9.28 17.40
C GLY A 431 -9.04 8.79 17.93
N VAL A 432 -10.14 9.19 17.28
CA VAL A 432 -11.49 8.89 17.75
C VAL A 432 -12.06 7.67 17.02
N ASN A 433 -12.17 6.55 17.71
CA ASN A 433 -12.73 5.32 17.16
C ASN A 433 -14.08 4.97 17.80
N GLN A 434 -14.98 4.43 16.98
CA GLN A 434 -16.29 4.00 17.42
C GLN A 434 -16.54 2.54 17.11
N LEU A 435 -16.93 1.80 18.15
CA LEU A 435 -17.38 0.42 18.04
C LEU A 435 -18.86 0.35 18.37
N GLY A 436 -19.62 -0.42 17.59
CA GLY A 436 -21.03 -0.62 17.84
C GLY A 436 -21.33 -1.61 18.96
N THR A 437 -20.36 -2.45 19.29
CA THR A 437 -20.35 -3.37 20.42
C THR A 437 -18.97 -3.38 21.07
N PRO A 438 -18.84 -3.78 22.34
CA PRO A 438 -17.54 -3.79 23.01
C PRO A 438 -16.52 -4.74 22.35
N LEU A 439 -15.26 -4.33 22.40
CA LEU A 439 -14.11 -5.16 22.04
C LEU A 439 -14.01 -6.38 22.95
N SER A 440 -13.76 -7.56 22.40
CA SER A 440 -13.62 -8.78 23.21
C SER A 440 -12.33 -9.55 22.94
N ASP A 441 -11.91 -10.33 23.92
CA ASP A 441 -10.94 -11.40 23.72
C ASP A 441 -11.62 -12.68 23.19
N SER A 442 -10.85 -13.76 23.08
CA SER A 442 -11.33 -15.05 22.56
C SER A 442 -12.26 -15.83 23.47
N GLU A 443 -12.35 -15.47 24.74
CA GLU A 443 -13.35 -15.98 25.69
C GLU A 443 -14.62 -15.11 25.70
N GLY A 444 -14.69 -14.06 24.87
CA GLY A 444 -15.80 -13.11 24.83
C GLY A 444 -15.78 -12.13 26.01
N THR A 445 -14.66 -12.01 26.72
CA THR A 445 -14.50 -11.04 27.80
C THR A 445 -14.28 -9.66 27.21
N VAL A 446 -15.05 -8.67 27.68
CA VAL A 446 -14.88 -7.28 27.26
C VAL A 446 -13.51 -6.77 27.70
N VAL A 447 -12.67 -6.40 26.72
CA VAL A 447 -11.37 -5.79 26.96
C VAL A 447 -11.56 -4.28 26.98
N THR A 448 -11.29 -3.64 28.11
CA THR A 448 -11.30 -2.18 28.25
C THR A 448 -9.87 -1.67 28.10
N GLN A 449 -9.64 -0.77 27.15
CA GLN A 449 -8.33 -0.13 27.01
C GLN A 449 -8.09 0.93 28.11
N PRO A 450 -6.83 1.16 28.54
CA PRO A 450 -6.51 1.95 29.72
C PRO A 450 -6.71 3.47 29.56
N ASP A 451 -6.75 3.98 28.34
CA ASP A 451 -6.74 5.40 27.97
C ASP A 451 -8.13 5.98 27.67
N GLY A 452 -9.14 5.14 27.43
CA GLY A 452 -10.49 5.56 27.08
C GLY A 452 -10.68 6.02 25.63
N SER A 453 -9.76 5.67 24.71
CA SER A 453 -9.78 6.02 23.27
C SER A 453 -10.89 5.33 22.46
N VAL A 454 -11.48 4.26 23.00
CA VAL A 454 -12.61 3.54 22.40
C VAL A 454 -13.92 3.99 23.06
N ILE A 455 -14.78 4.65 22.29
CA ILE A 455 -16.12 5.04 22.77
C ILE A 455 -17.12 3.97 22.30
N VAL A 456 -17.54 3.10 23.22
CA VAL A 456 -18.68 2.20 22.99
C VAL A 456 -19.96 3.01 23.20
N ALA A 457 -20.67 3.32 22.12
CA ALA A 457 -21.88 4.16 22.16
C ALA A 457 -23.16 3.31 22.22
N ASP A 458 -24.14 3.76 23.02
CA ASP A 458 -25.54 3.34 22.85
C ASP A 458 -26.10 4.09 21.64
N PHE A 459 -26.22 3.43 20.48
CA PHE A 459 -26.78 4.08 19.29
C PHE A 459 -28.22 4.54 19.56
N GLU A 460 -28.53 5.82 19.29
CA GLU A 460 -29.92 6.21 19.12
C GLU A 460 -30.47 5.60 17.83
N SER A 461 -31.72 5.13 17.88
CA SER A 461 -32.35 4.20 16.95
C SER A 461 -32.63 4.72 15.53
N VAL A 462 -32.02 5.83 15.09
CA VAL A 462 -32.28 6.37 13.74
C VAL A 462 -31.00 6.93 13.13
N LEU A 463 -30.21 6.05 12.54
CA LEU A 463 -29.18 6.42 11.58
C LEU A 463 -29.89 6.82 10.26
N GLN A 464 -29.54 7.98 9.68
CA GLN A 464 -30.22 8.46 8.46
C GLN A 464 -29.58 7.86 7.21
N ASP A 465 -30.39 7.17 6.41
CA ASP A 465 -30.07 6.74 5.05
C ASP A 465 -29.81 7.98 4.15
N ASN A 466 -28.61 8.07 3.56
CA ASN A 466 -28.22 9.17 2.67
C ASN A 466 -28.56 8.88 1.18
N GLY A 467 -29.21 7.76 0.87
CA GLY A 467 -29.67 7.40 -0.46
C GLY A 467 -28.63 6.72 -1.38
N GLY A 468 -27.57 6.14 -0.81
CA GLY A 468 -26.55 5.38 -1.56
C GLY A 468 -26.61 3.85 -1.43
N LEU A 469 -25.65 3.14 -2.04
CA LEU A 469 -25.63 1.66 -2.15
C LEU A 469 -25.47 0.92 -0.82
N SER A 470 -24.94 1.58 0.20
CA SER A 470 -24.88 1.09 1.58
C SER A 470 -25.68 2.03 2.48
N GLN A 471 -26.30 1.50 3.54
CA GLN A 471 -26.86 2.37 4.59
C GLN A 471 -25.69 3.10 5.25
N THR A 472 -25.57 4.40 4.98
CA THR A 472 -24.62 5.25 5.69
C THR A 472 -25.24 5.76 6.98
N TYR A 473 -24.38 6.19 7.89
CA TYR A 473 -24.80 6.76 9.15
C TYR A 473 -24.49 8.26 9.17
N ALA A 474 -25.52 9.09 9.35
CA ALA A 474 -25.35 10.49 9.69
C ALA A 474 -25.52 10.67 11.20
N VAL A 475 -24.54 11.28 11.85
CA VAL A 475 -24.53 11.50 13.30
C VAL A 475 -24.73 12.97 13.63
N THR A 476 -25.37 13.26 14.77
CA THR A 476 -25.65 14.64 15.19
C THR A 476 -24.44 15.25 15.90
N VAL A 477 -24.34 16.59 15.93
CA VAL A 477 -23.29 17.36 16.66
C VAL A 477 -23.18 17.07 18.18
N GLN A 478 -24.12 16.33 18.76
CA GLN A 478 -24.10 15.94 20.18
C GLN A 478 -23.57 14.52 20.39
N ASP A 479 -23.39 13.77 19.31
CA ASP A 479 -22.88 12.40 19.34
C ASP A 479 -21.35 12.43 19.47
N VAL A 480 -20.78 11.49 20.21
CA VAL A 480 -19.33 11.27 20.24
C VAL A 480 -18.77 10.88 18.86
N ALA A 481 -19.63 10.33 17.99
CA ALA A 481 -19.33 9.96 16.61
C ALA A 481 -19.04 11.18 15.72
N TYR A 482 -19.60 12.33 16.10
CA TYR A 482 -19.36 13.60 15.43
C TYR A 482 -17.87 13.93 15.34
N ARG A 483 -17.09 13.57 16.38
CA ARG A 483 -15.65 13.86 16.45
C ARG A 483 -14.81 12.95 15.55
N ALA A 484 -15.24 11.72 15.30
CA ALA A 484 -14.59 10.81 14.34
C ALA A 484 -14.73 11.28 12.88
N GLY A 485 -15.75 12.09 12.58
CA GLY A 485 -15.97 12.71 11.28
C GLY A 485 -15.59 14.20 11.19
N ASP A 486 -15.00 14.78 12.24
CA ASP A 486 -14.64 16.19 12.29
C ASP A 486 -13.44 16.48 11.36
N PRO A 487 -13.54 17.36 10.34
CA PRO A 487 -12.47 17.64 9.38
C PRO A 487 -11.27 18.28 10.07
N ASP A 488 -11.47 18.95 11.22
CA ASP A 488 -10.36 19.48 12.00
C ASP A 488 -9.57 18.37 12.74
N GLU A 489 -10.11 17.14 12.85
CA GLU A 489 -9.43 15.93 13.36
C GLU A 489 -9.27 14.80 12.29
N ALA A 490 -9.92 14.92 11.13
CA ALA A 490 -9.91 13.99 10.00
C ALA A 490 -9.02 14.51 8.86
N PHE A 491 -7.74 14.55 9.15
CA PHE A 491 -6.68 14.81 8.16
C PHE A 491 -6.41 13.53 7.35
N ASP A 492 -6.36 13.64 6.03
CA ASP A 492 -5.79 12.58 5.18
C ASP A 492 -4.28 12.79 5.11
N PRO A 493 -3.48 11.96 5.80
CA PRO A 493 -2.03 12.15 5.85
C PRO A 493 -1.32 11.92 4.51
N ILE A 494 -2.02 11.34 3.51
CA ILE A 494 -1.46 11.03 2.19
C ILE A 494 -1.74 12.17 1.19
N LEU A 495 -2.83 12.93 1.36
CA LEU A 495 -3.20 14.02 0.46
C LEU A 495 -2.92 15.42 1.03
N GLU A 496 -2.50 15.52 2.29
CA GLU A 496 -2.31 16.79 3.02
C GLU A 496 -3.55 17.72 3.00
N GLU A 497 -4.75 17.14 2.87
CA GLU A 497 -5.99 17.90 2.75
C GLU A 497 -6.96 17.63 3.91
N THR A 498 -7.58 18.71 4.38
CA THR A 498 -8.76 18.66 5.24
C THR A 498 -9.94 18.21 4.38
N LEU A 499 -10.55 17.05 4.70
CA LEU A 499 -11.64 16.51 3.89
C LEU A 499 -12.90 17.38 4.02
N GLN A 500 -13.06 18.36 3.12
CA GLN A 500 -14.24 19.26 3.06
C GLN A 500 -15.51 18.54 2.60
N PHE A 501 -15.33 17.43 1.88
CA PHE A 501 -16.37 16.59 1.34
C PHE A 501 -16.32 15.23 2.05
N ASP A 502 -17.47 14.56 2.15
CA ASP A 502 -17.42 13.15 2.58
C ASP A 502 -16.73 12.32 1.48
N GLN A 503 -16.53 11.04 1.77
CA GLN A 503 -15.93 10.06 0.85
C GLN A 503 -16.57 9.92 -0.55
N ARG A 504 -17.68 10.60 -0.87
CA ARG A 504 -18.22 10.74 -2.24
C ARG A 504 -17.56 11.88 -3.03
N GLY A 505 -16.75 12.72 -2.38
CA GLY A 505 -16.09 13.87 -2.97
C GLY A 505 -17.02 15.04 -3.28
N THR A 506 -16.55 16.00 -4.07
CA THR A 506 -17.36 17.17 -4.47
C THR A 506 -18.60 16.76 -5.29
N PRO A 507 -19.83 17.27 -5.01
CA PRO A 507 -20.19 18.36 -4.11
C PRO A 507 -20.75 17.90 -2.74
N PHE A 508 -20.53 16.66 -2.33
CA PHE A 508 -21.11 16.08 -1.11
C PHE A 508 -20.36 16.57 0.12
N ALA A 509 -20.76 17.72 0.64
CA ALA A 509 -20.15 18.30 1.82
C ALA A 509 -20.29 17.34 3.00
N ARG A 510 -19.17 17.09 3.70
CA ARG A 510 -19.13 16.26 4.91
C ARG A 510 -20.08 16.75 6.02
N PHE A 511 -20.48 18.02 5.93
CA PHE A 511 -21.39 18.70 6.85
C PHE A 511 -22.66 19.16 6.15
N ALA A 512 -23.81 18.79 6.70
CA ALA A 512 -25.12 19.30 6.28
C ALA A 512 -25.91 19.80 7.50
N GLY A 513 -25.79 21.09 7.81
CA GLY A 513 -26.46 21.68 8.98
C GLY A 513 -25.80 21.26 10.28
N SER A 514 -26.51 20.53 11.15
CA SER A 514 -26.00 19.99 12.43
C SER A 514 -25.71 18.48 12.36
N LEU A 515 -25.57 17.94 11.14
CA LEU A 515 -25.32 16.54 10.84
C LEU A 515 -23.97 16.40 10.15
N VAL A 516 -23.23 15.34 10.48
CA VAL A 516 -21.98 14.93 9.83
C VAL A 516 -22.21 13.62 9.12
N ASP A 517 -21.83 13.57 7.84
CA ASP A 517 -21.80 12.34 7.07
C ASP A 517 -20.49 11.60 7.39
N ILE A 518 -20.60 10.55 8.21
CA ILE A 518 -19.51 9.62 8.53
C ILE A 518 -19.61 8.34 7.68
N GLY A 519 -20.32 8.41 6.55
CA GLY A 519 -20.85 7.27 5.81
C GLY A 519 -19.82 6.31 5.20
N ALA A 520 -20.18 5.73 4.07
CA ALA A 520 -19.36 4.78 3.35
C ALA A 520 -18.84 5.36 2.02
N PHE A 521 -17.64 4.97 1.55
CA PHE A 521 -17.22 5.17 0.16
C PHE A 521 -18.31 4.57 -0.73
N GLN A 522 -18.95 5.43 -1.51
CA GLN A 522 -20.00 5.07 -2.44
C GLN A 522 -19.59 5.67 -3.78
N SER A 523 -19.20 4.80 -4.71
CA SER A 523 -19.06 5.20 -6.10
C SER A 523 -20.42 5.72 -6.57
N GLN A 524 -20.57 7.04 -6.69
CA GLN A 524 -21.63 7.65 -7.48
C GLN A 524 -20.97 8.32 -8.67
N GLY A 525 -21.49 8.08 -9.88
CA GLY A 525 -20.94 8.72 -11.06
C GLY A 525 -21.01 10.24 -10.94
N THR A 526 -19.95 10.91 -11.39
CA THR A 526 -19.85 12.37 -11.36
C THR A 526 -20.76 12.98 -12.44
N PRO A 527 -21.37 14.17 -12.20
CA PRO A 527 -22.03 14.94 -13.27
C PRO A 527 -21.08 15.14 -14.46
N PRO A 528 -21.60 15.24 -15.69
CA PRO A 528 -20.74 15.27 -16.86
C PRO A 528 -20.09 16.65 -17.03
N THR A 529 -18.85 16.73 -17.52
CA THR A 529 -18.23 18.00 -17.96
C THR A 529 -17.87 17.93 -19.44
N ILE A 530 -18.07 19.00 -20.22
CA ILE A 530 -17.62 19.05 -21.62
C ILE A 530 -16.13 19.44 -21.65
N THR A 531 -15.28 18.57 -22.20
CA THR A 531 -13.81 18.72 -22.25
C THR A 531 -13.29 19.20 -23.61
N SER A 532 -14.11 19.17 -24.66
CA SER A 532 -13.71 19.64 -25.99
C SER A 532 -13.52 21.17 -26.05
N PRO A 533 -12.68 21.70 -26.96
CA PRO A 533 -12.52 23.13 -27.18
C PRO A 533 -13.86 23.82 -27.51
N ASN A 534 -14.02 25.08 -27.11
CA ASN A 534 -15.25 25.84 -27.34
C ASN A 534 -15.31 26.55 -28.71
N THR A 535 -14.40 26.22 -29.64
CA THR A 535 -14.35 26.83 -30.97
C THR A 535 -13.75 25.91 -32.03
N VAL A 536 -14.23 26.04 -33.26
CA VAL A 536 -13.63 25.40 -34.45
C VAL A 536 -13.80 26.27 -35.70
N THR A 537 -12.86 26.19 -36.63
CA THR A 537 -12.93 26.86 -37.94
C THR A 537 -12.99 25.84 -39.06
N PHE A 538 -13.99 25.96 -39.95
CA PHE A 538 -14.07 25.23 -41.22
C PHE A 538 -13.96 26.21 -42.39
N THR A 539 -13.62 25.70 -43.57
CA THR A 539 -13.57 26.49 -44.82
C THR A 539 -14.79 26.15 -45.68
N GLU A 540 -15.43 27.15 -46.31
CA GLU A 540 -16.49 26.91 -47.29
C GLU A 540 -16.05 25.91 -48.37
N GLY A 541 -16.92 24.96 -48.73
CA GLY A 541 -16.63 23.99 -49.79
C GLY A 541 -15.60 22.90 -49.44
N GLU A 542 -15.00 22.92 -48.23
CA GLU A 542 -14.15 21.84 -47.72
C GLU A 542 -14.86 21.05 -46.62
N ALA A 543 -14.63 19.73 -46.55
CA ALA A 543 -15.22 18.90 -45.50
C ALA A 543 -14.50 19.15 -44.17
N GLY A 544 -15.27 19.37 -43.11
CA GLY A 544 -14.78 19.54 -41.74
C GLY A 544 -15.45 18.57 -40.77
N THR A 545 -14.73 18.21 -39.71
CA THR A 545 -15.23 17.39 -38.60
C THR A 545 -14.73 17.94 -37.27
N PHE A 546 -15.58 17.92 -36.26
CA PHE A 546 -15.25 18.31 -34.89
C PHE A 546 -16.01 17.41 -33.91
N GLN A 547 -15.33 16.91 -32.89
CA GLN A 547 -15.92 16.03 -31.88
C GLN A 547 -16.09 16.77 -30.56
N VAL A 548 -17.31 16.79 -30.05
CA VAL A 548 -17.61 17.21 -28.68
C VAL A 548 -17.31 16.02 -27.76
N THR A 549 -16.53 16.26 -26.71
CA THR A 549 -16.13 15.23 -25.73
C THR A 549 -16.58 15.66 -24.35
N SER A 550 -16.93 14.70 -23.50
CA SER A 550 -17.28 14.92 -22.09
C SER A 550 -16.67 13.87 -21.17
N ASP A 551 -16.49 14.22 -19.90
CA ASP A 551 -16.09 13.35 -18.79
C ASP A 551 -17.26 13.08 -17.82
N GLY A 552 -17.02 12.21 -16.83
CA GLY A 552 -17.89 11.90 -15.69
C GLY A 552 -18.97 10.85 -15.92
N ALA A 553 -18.79 9.60 -15.50
CA ALA A 553 -19.75 8.52 -15.76
C ALA A 553 -20.16 7.73 -14.50
N ASP A 554 -21.47 7.45 -14.39
CA ASP A 554 -22.07 6.21 -13.86
C ASP A 554 -22.56 5.41 -15.10
N PRO A 555 -22.22 4.13 -15.27
CA PRO A 555 -22.55 3.35 -16.46
C PRO A 555 -23.82 2.50 -16.36
N ASP A 556 -24.59 2.55 -15.26
CA ASP A 556 -25.93 1.95 -15.26
C ASP A 556 -26.99 2.81 -15.98
N THR A 557 -26.60 3.99 -16.48
CA THR A 557 -27.42 4.80 -17.41
C THR A 557 -26.75 4.98 -18.77
N VAL A 558 -27.02 4.04 -19.67
CA VAL A 558 -26.81 4.17 -21.11
C VAL A 558 -27.57 5.40 -21.63
N THR A 559 -26.84 6.49 -21.96
CA THR A 559 -26.90 7.30 -23.19
C THR A 559 -26.24 8.66 -22.90
N TYR A 560 -25.01 8.91 -23.39
CA TYR A 560 -24.54 10.28 -23.54
C TYR A 560 -25.43 10.97 -24.56
N GLY A 561 -26.25 11.92 -24.11
CA GLY A 561 -27.05 12.76 -24.98
C GLY A 561 -26.31 14.06 -25.24
N PHE A 562 -25.83 14.27 -26.47
CA PHE A 562 -25.39 15.60 -26.88
C PHE A 562 -26.54 16.32 -27.57
N GLN A 563 -26.75 17.59 -27.25
CA GLN A 563 -27.75 18.40 -27.94
C GLN A 563 -27.25 19.81 -28.23
N ILE A 564 -27.61 20.33 -29.40
CA ILE A 564 -27.58 21.77 -29.65
C ILE A 564 -28.86 22.36 -29.07
N VAL A 565 -28.74 23.01 -27.91
CA VAL A 565 -29.88 23.65 -27.21
C VAL A 565 -30.05 25.12 -27.59
N GLY A 566 -29.06 25.70 -28.28
CA GLY A 566 -29.09 27.07 -28.79
C GLY A 566 -28.27 27.25 -30.07
N GLY A 567 -28.77 28.07 -31.00
CA GLY A 567 -28.14 28.33 -32.30
C GLY A 567 -28.61 27.39 -33.42
N ALA A 568 -28.22 27.69 -34.67
CA ALA A 568 -28.53 26.87 -35.85
C ALA A 568 -27.26 26.64 -36.66
N LEU A 569 -27.10 25.43 -37.21
CA LEU A 569 -25.96 25.09 -38.06
C LEU A 569 -26.11 25.72 -39.47
N PRO A 570 -25.00 26.14 -40.10
CA PRO A 570 -24.99 26.53 -41.51
C PRO A 570 -25.34 25.34 -42.42
N ASP A 571 -25.92 25.65 -43.58
CA ASP A 571 -26.24 24.66 -44.61
C ASP A 571 -24.99 23.85 -44.99
N GLY A 572 -25.13 22.52 -45.01
CA GLY A 572 -24.06 21.59 -45.35
C GLY A 572 -23.32 20.98 -44.14
N LEU A 573 -23.62 21.41 -42.92
CA LEU A 573 -23.17 20.77 -41.68
C LEU A 573 -24.31 20.04 -40.96
N SER A 574 -23.95 19.00 -40.21
CA SER A 574 -24.85 18.21 -39.37
C SER A 574 -24.18 17.86 -38.05
N PHE A 575 -24.98 17.71 -37.00
CA PHE A 575 -24.52 17.24 -35.69
C PHE A 575 -25.22 15.93 -35.35
N ASP A 576 -24.43 14.92 -34.99
CA ASP A 576 -24.95 13.65 -34.50
C ASP A 576 -25.03 13.68 -32.95
N PRO A 577 -26.24 13.72 -32.37
CA PRO A 577 -26.43 13.84 -30.93
C PRO A 577 -26.03 12.57 -30.15
N GLN A 578 -25.84 11.43 -30.82
CA GLN A 578 -25.42 10.18 -30.19
C GLN A 578 -23.90 10.05 -30.12
N THR A 579 -23.18 10.63 -31.09
CA THR A 579 -21.71 10.53 -31.18
C THR A 579 -20.99 11.83 -30.85
N GLY A 580 -21.71 12.94 -30.72
CA GLY A 580 -21.13 14.27 -30.46
C GLY A 580 -20.36 14.84 -31.65
N ILE A 581 -20.50 14.26 -32.85
CA ILE A 581 -19.75 14.66 -34.05
C ILE A 581 -20.50 15.75 -34.82
N LEU A 582 -19.89 16.94 -34.91
CA LEU A 582 -20.22 17.97 -35.87
C LEU A 582 -19.44 17.73 -37.16
N SER A 583 -20.12 17.47 -38.29
CA SER A 583 -19.45 17.17 -39.56
C SER A 583 -20.23 17.65 -40.78
N GLY A 584 -19.51 17.83 -41.90
CA GLY A 584 -20.10 18.13 -43.20
C GLY A 584 -19.22 19.05 -44.06
N THR A 585 -19.79 19.59 -45.13
CA THR A 585 -19.12 20.55 -46.02
C THR A 585 -19.94 21.84 -46.05
N PRO A 586 -19.47 22.95 -45.45
CA PRO A 586 -20.23 24.20 -45.43
C PRO A 586 -20.53 24.68 -46.86
N ALA A 587 -21.79 25.01 -47.12
CA ALA A 587 -22.24 25.44 -48.44
C ALA A 587 -21.67 26.82 -48.80
N SER A 588 -21.56 27.12 -50.09
CA SER A 588 -21.12 28.43 -50.56
C SER A 588 -22.10 29.53 -50.13
N GLY A 589 -21.60 30.60 -49.53
CA GLY A 589 -22.40 31.70 -48.96
C GLY A 589 -22.74 31.53 -47.47
N THR A 590 -22.10 30.58 -46.77
CA THR A 590 -22.23 30.34 -45.33
C THR A 590 -21.05 30.89 -44.50
N ALA A 591 -20.08 31.56 -45.12
CA ALA A 591 -18.98 32.21 -44.43
C ALA A 591 -19.48 33.19 -43.35
N GLY A 592 -18.97 33.05 -42.13
CA GLY A 592 -19.44 33.80 -40.97
C GLY A 592 -19.21 33.08 -39.65
N THR A 593 -19.69 33.69 -38.56
CA THR A 593 -19.56 33.15 -37.20
C THR A 593 -20.93 32.74 -36.67
N TYR A 594 -21.02 31.53 -36.14
CA TYR A 594 -22.23 30.92 -35.60
C TYR A 594 -22.03 30.63 -34.11
N SER A 595 -22.95 31.12 -33.28
CA SER A 595 -22.97 30.82 -31.85
C SER A 595 -23.89 29.63 -31.60
N LEU A 596 -23.34 28.57 -31.02
CA LEU A 596 -24.03 27.34 -30.65
C LEU A 596 -23.96 27.15 -29.13
N THR A 597 -24.83 26.31 -28.58
CA THR A 597 -24.74 25.85 -27.19
C THR A 597 -24.91 24.35 -27.17
N PHE A 598 -23.87 23.65 -26.71
CA PHE A 598 -23.89 22.21 -26.50
C PHE A 598 -24.30 21.89 -25.07
N THR A 599 -25.11 20.85 -24.92
CA THR A 599 -25.40 20.20 -23.64
C THR A 599 -24.93 18.75 -23.70
N ALA A 600 -24.32 18.26 -22.62
CA ALA A 600 -24.00 16.86 -22.40
C ALA A 600 -24.73 16.37 -21.15
N THR A 601 -25.38 15.20 -21.23
CA THR A 601 -26.09 14.57 -20.10
C THR A 601 -25.67 13.11 -19.98
N ASN A 602 -25.49 12.65 -18.74
CA ASN A 602 -25.22 11.25 -18.37
C ASN A 602 -26.28 10.70 -17.39
N GLY A 603 -27.37 11.43 -17.16
CA GLY A 603 -28.40 11.08 -16.16
C GLY A 603 -28.16 11.65 -14.75
N VAL A 604 -26.93 12.10 -14.43
CA VAL A 604 -26.55 12.76 -13.17
C VAL A 604 -26.62 14.29 -13.35
N GLN A 605 -27.32 14.98 -12.44
CA GLN A 605 -27.50 16.44 -12.50
C GLN A 605 -26.36 17.18 -11.77
N PRO A 606 -25.95 18.37 -12.24
CA PRO A 606 -26.49 19.11 -13.40
C PRO A 606 -25.91 18.64 -14.74
N ASP A 607 -26.69 18.76 -15.82
CA ASP A 607 -26.17 18.58 -17.18
C ASP A 607 -25.07 19.60 -17.50
N ALA A 608 -23.99 19.18 -18.18
CA ALA A 608 -22.96 20.11 -18.65
C ALA A 608 -23.45 20.98 -19.79
N THR A 609 -23.11 22.27 -19.75
CA THR A 609 -23.41 23.21 -20.84
C THR A 609 -22.15 23.95 -21.28
N GLN A 610 -21.97 24.09 -22.60
CA GLN A 610 -20.84 24.83 -23.18
C GLN A 610 -21.33 25.75 -24.30
N ALA A 611 -21.00 27.03 -24.21
CA ALA A 611 -21.14 27.97 -25.32
C ALA A 611 -20.04 27.71 -26.35
N PHE A 612 -20.40 27.55 -27.62
CA PHE A 612 -19.50 27.15 -28.69
C PHE A 612 -19.52 28.12 -29.87
N THR A 613 -18.36 28.42 -30.45
CA THR A 613 -18.23 29.32 -31.61
C THR A 613 -17.74 28.56 -32.84
N LEU A 614 -18.58 28.46 -33.86
CA LEU A 614 -18.21 27.91 -35.17
C LEU A 614 -17.87 29.04 -36.14
N ILE A 615 -16.69 29.01 -36.73
CA ILE A 615 -16.24 29.97 -37.74
C ILE A 615 -16.20 29.26 -39.10
N ILE A 616 -16.84 29.86 -40.12
CA ILE A 616 -16.75 29.41 -41.51
C ILE A 616 -15.96 30.46 -42.30
N ASP A 617 -14.77 30.10 -42.77
CA ASP A 617 -13.93 30.95 -43.61
C ASP A 617 -14.37 30.90 -45.08
N ALA A 618 -14.43 32.07 -45.72
CA ALA A 618 -14.70 32.17 -47.15
C ALA A 618 -13.51 31.67 -47.97
N VAL A 619 -13.78 30.88 -49.02
CA VAL A 619 -12.72 30.48 -49.96
C VAL A 619 -12.19 31.72 -50.69
N PRO A 620 -10.87 31.99 -50.66
CA PRO A 620 -10.29 33.10 -51.40
C PRO A 620 -10.51 32.91 -52.91
N PRO A 621 -10.84 33.97 -53.67
CA PRO A 621 -10.93 33.86 -55.12
C PRO A 621 -9.56 33.47 -55.71
N PRO A 622 -9.52 32.66 -56.80
CA PRO A 622 -8.28 32.15 -57.36
C PRO A 622 -7.33 33.28 -57.82
N PRO A 623 -6.01 33.16 -57.59
CA PRO A 623 -5.04 34.21 -57.91
C PRO A 623 -4.88 34.41 -59.42
N THR A 624 -4.71 35.66 -59.84
CA THR A 624 -4.38 36.03 -61.23
C THR A 624 -2.88 35.86 -61.51
N PRO A 625 -2.44 35.40 -62.71
CA PRO A 625 -1.02 35.12 -63.02
C PRO A 625 -0.13 36.37 -63.20
N PRO A 626 1.22 36.22 -63.21
CA PRO A 626 2.16 37.08 -62.49
C PRO A 626 2.98 38.06 -63.35
N ALA A 627 3.72 38.96 -62.70
CA ALA A 627 4.84 39.71 -63.31
C ALA A 627 6.22 39.26 -62.74
N PRO A 628 7.31 39.24 -63.53
CA PRO A 628 8.58 38.58 -63.20
C PRO A 628 9.55 39.40 -62.31
N PRO A 629 10.60 38.77 -61.75
CA PRO A 629 11.27 39.17 -60.52
C PRO A 629 12.53 40.05 -60.69
N THR A 630 12.92 40.72 -59.61
CA THR A 630 14.27 41.30 -59.43
C THR A 630 15.12 40.46 -58.45
N PRO A 631 16.43 40.23 -58.70
CA PRO A 631 17.30 39.34 -57.90
C PRO A 631 17.87 39.97 -56.59
N PRO A 632 18.50 39.17 -55.71
CA PRO A 632 18.31 39.24 -54.25
C PRO A 632 19.37 40.05 -53.48
N THR A 633 19.00 40.46 -52.26
CA THR A 633 19.95 40.82 -51.19
C THR A 633 20.02 39.64 -50.19
N PRO A 634 21.20 39.16 -49.78
CA PRO A 634 21.31 38.02 -48.87
C PRO A 634 20.85 38.35 -47.44
N PRO A 635 20.17 37.43 -46.74
CA PRO A 635 19.80 37.58 -45.34
C PRO A 635 20.98 37.24 -44.41
N ALA A 636 21.11 37.98 -43.30
CA ALA A 636 21.81 37.48 -42.13
C ALA A 636 20.78 36.73 -41.25
N PRO A 637 21.11 35.53 -40.70
CA PRO A 637 20.15 34.70 -39.99
C PRO A 637 19.72 35.31 -38.65
N PRO A 638 18.47 35.08 -38.20
CA PRO A 638 18.14 35.19 -36.79
C PRO A 638 18.87 34.08 -36.01
N THR A 639 19.34 34.40 -34.80
CA THR A 639 19.82 33.39 -33.85
C THR A 639 18.70 33.12 -32.85
N PRO A 640 18.04 31.96 -32.92
CA PRO A 640 17.39 31.35 -31.75
C PRO A 640 17.84 29.89 -31.56
N PRO A 641 17.63 29.29 -30.38
CA PRO A 641 17.96 29.68 -29.02
C PRO A 641 19.22 28.91 -28.55
N ALA A 642 19.83 29.29 -27.42
CA ALA A 642 20.64 28.29 -26.70
C ALA A 642 19.65 27.30 -26.09
N LEU A 643 19.39 26.21 -26.82
CA LEU A 643 18.91 24.96 -26.24
C LEU A 643 19.90 24.59 -25.12
N ILE A 644 19.46 24.64 -23.86
CA ILE A 644 20.00 23.69 -22.89
C ILE A 644 19.51 22.34 -23.39
N GLN A 645 20.43 21.50 -23.85
CA GLN A 645 20.09 20.11 -24.15
C GLN A 645 19.56 19.48 -22.85
N PRO A 646 18.47 18.70 -22.88
CA PRO A 646 18.33 17.69 -21.84
C PRO A 646 19.58 16.82 -21.98
N ILE A 647 20.40 16.79 -20.93
CA ILE A 647 21.41 15.75 -20.82
C ILE A 647 20.59 14.49 -20.62
N ASN A 648 20.31 13.78 -21.73
CA ASN A 648 19.98 12.38 -21.69
C ASN A 648 21.22 11.67 -21.15
N ALA A 649 21.35 11.63 -19.82
CA ALA A 649 22.20 10.67 -19.16
C ALA A 649 21.41 9.38 -19.08
N SER A 650 21.82 8.42 -19.90
CA SER A 650 21.59 6.99 -19.63
C SER A 650 21.88 6.74 -18.15
N PRO A 651 20.98 6.10 -17.37
CA PRO A 651 21.34 5.67 -16.03
C PRO A 651 22.35 4.53 -16.22
N ALA A 652 23.62 4.81 -15.93
CA ALA A 652 24.57 3.75 -15.65
C ALA A 652 24.05 3.01 -14.41
N GLN A 653 23.94 1.69 -14.51
CA GLN A 653 23.43 0.76 -13.49
C GLN A 653 24.28 0.68 -12.20
N ASN A 654 24.70 1.78 -11.56
CA ASN A 654 25.40 1.73 -10.26
C ASN A 654 25.20 3.00 -9.41
N SER A 655 24.02 3.62 -9.43
CA SER A 655 23.70 4.78 -8.59
C SER A 655 23.35 4.36 -7.15
N VAL A 656 23.73 5.18 -6.15
CA VAL A 656 23.30 5.01 -4.76
C VAL A 656 21.84 5.48 -4.66
N PRO A 657 20.88 4.62 -4.27
CA PRO A 657 19.50 5.05 -4.10
C PRO A 657 19.42 6.00 -2.91
N THR A 658 18.98 7.25 -3.16
CA THR A 658 18.54 8.15 -2.09
C THR A 658 17.02 8.08 -2.06
N GLN A 659 16.44 7.99 -0.86
CA GLN A 659 14.99 7.91 -0.69
C GLN A 659 14.56 8.95 0.33
N LEU A 660 13.50 9.67 0.00
CA LEU A 660 12.76 10.46 0.97
C LEU A 660 11.76 9.54 1.65
N ILE A 661 11.74 9.59 2.98
CA ILE A 661 10.73 8.94 3.80
C ILE A 661 9.75 10.04 4.17
N ASP A 662 8.50 9.89 3.78
CA ASP A 662 7.43 10.70 4.32
C ASP A 662 7.23 10.29 5.80
N PRO A 663 7.38 11.22 6.78
CA PRO A 663 7.28 10.88 8.19
C PRO A 663 5.90 10.30 8.56
N VAL A 664 4.84 10.72 7.87
CA VAL A 664 3.45 10.38 8.18
C VAL A 664 2.99 9.14 7.42
N THR A 665 3.20 9.12 6.11
CA THR A 665 2.73 8.03 5.26
C THR A 665 3.70 6.86 5.24
N ARG A 666 4.97 7.11 5.59
CA ARG A 666 6.12 6.21 5.49
C ARG A 666 6.40 5.75 4.06
N GLU A 667 5.82 6.44 3.07
CA GLU A 667 6.10 6.20 1.67
C GLU A 667 7.54 6.59 1.34
N LEU A 668 8.16 5.78 0.48
CA LEU A 668 9.53 5.95 0.03
C LEU A 668 9.51 6.55 -1.36
N THR A 669 9.92 7.81 -1.50
CA THR A 669 10.07 8.45 -2.81
C THR A 669 11.54 8.34 -3.25
N PRO A 670 11.85 7.59 -4.33
CA PRO A 670 13.20 7.55 -4.85
C PRO A 670 13.58 8.90 -5.43
N VAL A 671 14.72 9.44 -5.00
CA VAL A 671 15.29 10.67 -5.56
C VAL A 671 16.69 10.37 -6.08
N GLN A 672 16.95 10.73 -7.33
CA GLN A 672 18.28 10.56 -7.89
C GLN A 672 19.19 11.71 -7.43
N PRO A 673 20.33 11.44 -6.78
CA PRO A 673 21.24 12.50 -6.39
C PRO A 673 21.83 13.20 -7.64
N PRO A 674 22.09 14.51 -7.59
CA PRO A 674 22.54 15.30 -8.74
C PRO A 674 23.99 15.02 -9.20
N TYR A 675 24.66 13.99 -8.67
CA TYR A 675 26.02 13.61 -9.07
C TYR A 675 26.01 12.57 -10.19
N ILE A 676 26.15 13.02 -11.44
CA ILE A 676 26.06 12.15 -12.63
C ILE A 676 27.29 11.23 -12.80
N ASP A 677 28.43 11.54 -12.16
CA ASP A 677 29.71 10.82 -12.31
C ASP A 677 30.27 10.26 -10.98
N TYR A 678 29.44 10.10 -9.95
CA TYR A 678 29.86 9.62 -8.63
C TYR A 678 28.94 8.51 -8.10
N ASP A 679 29.49 7.31 -7.98
CA ASP A 679 28.79 6.09 -7.54
C ASP A 679 29.11 5.72 -6.07
N GLY A 680 29.69 6.66 -5.32
CA GLY A 680 30.03 6.47 -3.91
C GLY A 680 28.90 6.93 -2.96
N PRO A 681 29.05 6.70 -1.64
CA PRO A 681 28.02 7.04 -0.66
C PRO A 681 27.71 8.54 -0.69
N VAL A 682 26.45 8.92 -0.51
CA VAL A 682 26.00 10.31 -0.44
C VAL A 682 25.48 10.57 0.98
N SER A 683 25.85 11.71 1.56
CA SER A 683 25.19 12.27 2.74
C SER A 683 24.10 13.20 2.23
N SER A 684 22.88 13.05 2.74
CA SER A 684 21.74 13.89 2.40
C SER A 684 21.00 14.29 3.65
N LEU A 685 20.26 15.39 3.56
CA LEU A 685 19.33 15.87 4.59
C LEU A 685 18.19 16.63 3.91
N SER A 686 17.07 16.76 4.62
CA SER A 686 15.94 17.61 4.22
C SER A 686 15.82 18.85 5.11
N GLY A 687 15.32 19.95 4.54
CA GLY A 687 15.10 21.21 5.27
C GLY A 687 14.63 22.31 4.34
N ASP A 688 13.82 23.25 4.82
CA ASP A 688 13.41 24.44 4.06
C ASP A 688 14.55 25.47 4.05
N PHE A 689 15.34 25.50 2.96
CA PHE A 689 16.52 26.36 2.83
C PHE A 689 16.20 27.72 2.18
N ASP A 690 15.13 27.82 1.39
CA ASP A 690 14.74 29.07 0.73
C ASP A 690 13.59 29.83 1.43
N GLY A 691 12.93 29.20 2.39
CA GLY A 691 11.89 29.74 3.27
C GLY A 691 10.51 29.74 2.64
N ASP A 692 10.24 28.85 1.69
CA ASP A 692 8.96 28.75 0.99
C ASP A 692 7.93 27.84 1.68
N GLY A 693 8.32 27.17 2.76
CA GLY A 693 7.49 26.26 3.54
C GLY A 693 7.45 24.83 2.98
N VAL A 694 8.20 24.53 1.92
CA VAL A 694 8.39 23.18 1.37
C VAL A 694 9.80 22.70 1.69
N MET A 695 9.93 21.42 2.08
CA MET A 695 11.24 20.85 2.42
C MET A 695 12.10 20.71 1.17
N ASP A 696 13.29 21.30 1.19
CA ASP A 696 14.32 21.13 0.17
C ASP A 696 15.27 19.98 0.52
N ILE A 697 16.15 19.61 -0.41
CA ILE A 697 17.11 18.52 -0.21
C ILE A 697 18.54 19.03 -0.44
N ALA A 698 19.41 18.81 0.55
CA ALA A 698 20.83 19.02 0.42
C ALA A 698 21.58 17.70 0.24
N TYR A 699 22.54 17.70 -0.68
CA TYR A 699 23.38 16.55 -1.00
C TYR A 699 24.86 16.90 -0.80
N ALA A 700 25.61 15.93 -0.29
CA ALA A 700 27.07 15.94 -0.23
C ALA A 700 27.63 14.59 -0.66
N ALA A 701 28.60 14.60 -1.58
CA ALA A 701 29.31 13.37 -1.92
C ALA A 701 30.17 12.91 -0.73
N GLY A 702 30.05 11.63 -0.38
CA GLY A 702 30.76 10.99 0.71
C GLY A 702 32.18 10.56 0.33
N VAL A 703 32.72 9.56 1.04
CA VAL A 703 34.12 9.13 0.87
C VAL A 703 34.44 8.83 -0.59
N THR A 704 35.65 9.21 -1.03
CA THR A 704 36.11 9.18 -2.45
C THR A 704 35.48 10.22 -3.38
N GLY A 705 34.44 10.93 -2.95
CA GLY A 705 33.83 12.05 -3.66
C GLY A 705 34.56 13.36 -3.42
N ALA A 706 34.38 14.32 -4.33
CA ALA A 706 34.77 15.70 -4.04
C ALA A 706 33.81 16.28 -2.99
N PRO A 707 34.25 17.19 -2.09
CA PRO A 707 33.40 17.79 -1.07
C PRO A 707 32.45 18.84 -1.69
N HIS A 708 31.59 18.37 -2.59
CA HIS A 708 30.68 19.15 -3.41
C HIS A 708 29.31 19.13 -2.74
N ILE A 709 28.75 20.30 -2.50
CA ILE A 709 27.43 20.51 -1.93
C ILE A 709 26.47 20.97 -3.02
N ILE A 710 25.29 20.34 -3.06
CA ILE A 710 24.20 20.74 -3.95
C ILE A 710 22.92 20.80 -3.12
N VAL A 711 22.20 21.92 -3.17
CA VAL A 711 20.87 22.07 -2.57
C VAL A 711 19.86 22.24 -3.68
N VAL A 712 18.73 21.55 -3.59
CA VAL A 712 17.67 21.51 -4.60
C VAL A 712 16.34 21.82 -3.94
N SER A 713 15.60 22.76 -4.50
CA SER A 713 14.28 23.18 -4.01
C SER A 713 13.28 22.03 -4.11
N GLY A 714 12.55 21.76 -3.03
CA GLY A 714 11.49 20.75 -2.99
C GLY A 714 10.29 21.13 -3.84
N ALA A 715 9.93 22.42 -3.85
CA ALA A 715 8.78 22.94 -4.60
C ALA A 715 9.00 22.94 -6.12
N THR A 716 10.22 23.21 -6.58
CA THR A 716 10.49 23.49 -8.01
C THR A 716 11.46 22.51 -8.66
N GLY A 717 12.24 21.76 -7.87
CA GLY A 717 13.38 20.98 -8.36
C GLY A 717 14.56 21.82 -8.85
N GLU A 718 14.53 23.15 -8.69
CA GLU A 718 15.64 24.03 -9.09
C GLU A 718 16.82 23.93 -8.11
N ARG A 719 18.03 24.13 -8.61
CA ARG A 719 19.24 24.12 -7.77
C ARG A 719 19.38 25.45 -7.04
N LEU A 720 19.20 25.43 -5.72
CA LEU A 720 19.40 26.58 -4.84
C LEU A 720 20.89 26.88 -4.63
N LEU A 721 21.68 25.86 -4.24
CA LEU A 721 23.12 25.98 -4.00
C LEU A 721 23.93 24.94 -4.79
N ASN A 722 25.16 25.31 -5.17
CA ASN A 722 26.08 24.46 -5.93
C ASN A 722 27.54 24.92 -5.76
N PHE A 723 28.27 24.34 -4.80
CA PHE A 723 29.65 24.77 -4.49
C PHE A 723 30.50 23.66 -3.85
N PHE A 724 31.82 23.82 -3.86
CA PHE A 724 32.71 22.93 -3.10
C PHE A 724 32.97 23.52 -1.71
N ALA A 725 32.65 22.77 -0.64
CA ALA A 725 32.84 23.20 0.74
C ALA A 725 34.33 23.24 1.13
N PHE A 726 35.18 22.41 0.50
CA PHE A 726 36.64 22.42 0.65
C PHE A 726 37.33 22.42 -0.72
N ASP A 727 38.61 22.02 -0.80
CA ASP A 727 39.32 21.90 -2.09
C ASP A 727 38.59 20.88 -2.99
N GLY A 728 38.02 21.33 -4.11
CA GLY A 728 37.30 20.46 -5.06
C GLY A 728 38.18 19.40 -5.74
N ASN A 729 39.51 19.50 -5.64
CA ASN A 729 40.42 18.45 -6.10
C ASN A 729 40.61 17.32 -5.08
N SER A 730 40.20 17.54 -3.83
CA SER A 730 40.23 16.49 -2.82
C SER A 730 39.14 15.44 -3.09
N ARG A 731 39.34 14.23 -2.55
CA ARG A 731 38.42 13.09 -2.67
C ARG A 731 38.03 12.55 -1.30
N ILE A 732 37.88 13.48 -0.36
CA ILE A 732 37.63 13.20 1.06
C ILE A 732 36.15 13.11 1.38
N GLY A 733 35.28 13.57 0.48
CA GLY A 733 33.85 13.72 0.73
C GLY A 733 33.51 14.76 1.79
N ALA A 734 32.24 14.81 2.19
CA ALA A 734 31.76 15.64 3.27
C ALA A 734 30.62 14.97 4.06
N SER A 735 30.52 15.31 5.33
CA SER A 735 29.34 15.11 6.17
C SER A 735 28.61 16.45 6.28
N ILE A 736 27.28 16.43 6.22
CA ILE A 736 26.45 17.64 6.28
C ILE A 736 25.36 17.52 7.35
N ALA A 737 24.96 18.66 7.90
CA ALA A 737 23.77 18.83 8.73
C ALA A 737 23.25 20.28 8.56
N SER A 738 22.04 20.56 9.04
CA SER A 738 21.39 21.87 8.99
C SER A 738 20.92 22.35 10.36
N GLY A 739 20.73 23.67 10.48
CA GLY A 739 20.25 24.35 11.70
C GLY A 739 20.40 25.87 11.56
N ASP A 740 19.72 26.68 12.35
CA ASP A 740 19.78 28.15 12.28
C ASP A 740 20.96 28.71 13.11
N PHE A 741 22.17 28.57 12.57
CA PHE A 741 23.42 28.97 13.24
C PHE A 741 23.53 30.50 13.45
N ASN A 742 22.88 31.29 12.59
CA ASN A 742 22.99 32.75 12.63
C ASN A 742 21.75 33.48 13.19
N ASN A 743 20.67 32.74 13.45
CA ASN A 743 19.35 33.17 13.93
C ASN A 743 18.70 34.21 13.02
N ASP A 744 18.66 33.91 11.72
CA ASP A 744 17.89 34.71 10.74
C ASP A 744 16.55 34.07 10.36
N GLY A 745 16.21 32.94 10.97
CA GLY A 745 14.97 32.20 10.74
C GLY A 745 15.01 31.31 9.50
N GLN A 746 16.19 31.09 8.90
CA GLN A 746 16.40 30.12 7.82
C GLN A 746 17.47 29.12 8.25
N LEU A 747 17.40 27.90 7.70
CA LEU A 747 18.40 26.88 7.97
C LEU A 747 19.75 27.24 7.34
N ASP A 748 20.82 27.17 8.12
CA ASP A 748 22.21 27.20 7.68
C ASP A 748 22.73 25.76 7.48
N LEU A 749 23.85 25.62 6.76
CA LEU A 749 24.47 24.33 6.45
C LEU A 749 25.84 24.21 7.14
N ILE A 750 26.00 23.22 8.01
CA ILE A 750 27.32 22.81 8.54
C ILE A 750 27.90 21.68 7.68
N VAL A 751 29.20 21.77 7.40
CA VAL A 751 29.92 20.81 6.57
C VAL A 751 31.21 20.37 7.26
N GLY A 752 31.31 19.07 7.54
CA GLY A 752 32.49 18.39 8.05
C GLY A 752 33.30 17.74 6.95
N ALA A 753 34.63 17.85 7.01
CA ALA A 753 35.51 17.13 6.08
C ALA A 753 35.45 15.61 6.34
N GLY A 754 35.26 14.82 5.28
CA GLY A 754 35.22 13.36 5.40
C GLY A 754 36.60 12.69 5.56
N PRO A 755 36.65 11.34 5.62
CA PRO A 755 37.88 10.59 5.85
C PRO A 755 39.03 10.92 4.88
N GLY A 756 40.23 11.09 5.42
CA GLY A 756 41.41 11.62 4.71
C GLY A 756 41.57 13.14 4.84
N GLY A 757 40.50 13.85 5.21
CA GLY A 757 40.52 15.25 5.60
C GLY A 757 40.83 15.45 7.10
N GLY A 758 41.25 16.65 7.47
CA GLY A 758 41.37 17.03 8.88
C GLY A 758 40.00 17.15 9.57
N PRO A 759 39.96 17.37 10.89
CA PRO A 759 38.71 17.62 11.62
C PRO A 759 38.17 19.04 11.35
N HIS A 760 38.04 19.38 10.07
CA HIS A 760 37.77 20.70 9.56
C HIS A 760 36.27 20.85 9.33
N VAL A 761 35.70 21.92 9.89
CA VAL A 761 34.27 22.21 9.86
C VAL A 761 34.08 23.61 9.30
N ARG A 762 33.10 23.78 8.42
CA ARG A 762 32.67 25.07 7.87
C ARG A 762 31.16 25.19 7.96
N VAL A 763 30.66 26.38 8.25
CA VAL A 763 29.22 26.71 8.23
C VAL A 763 28.96 27.69 7.10
N PHE A 764 27.90 27.46 6.34
CA PHE A 764 27.46 28.28 5.22
C PHE A 764 26.02 28.72 5.43
N ASP A 765 25.72 29.95 5.03
CA ASP A 765 24.37 30.48 4.96
C ASP A 765 23.55 29.68 3.95
N GLY A 766 22.42 29.11 4.37
CA GLY A 766 21.65 28.18 3.55
C GLY A 766 20.93 28.82 2.37
N LYS A 767 20.65 30.13 2.45
CA LYS A 767 20.01 30.89 1.37
C LYS A 767 21.01 31.33 0.30
N THR A 768 22.20 31.78 0.72
CA THR A 768 23.16 32.47 -0.14
C THR A 768 24.41 31.65 -0.45
N GLY A 769 24.69 30.62 0.33
CA GLY A 769 25.93 29.83 0.28
C GLY A 769 27.16 30.58 0.78
N ALA A 770 26.98 31.73 1.46
CA ALA A 770 28.10 32.48 2.02
C ALA A 770 28.69 31.76 3.23
N MET A 771 30.02 31.65 3.31
CA MET A 771 30.66 31.03 4.48
C MET A 771 30.52 31.93 5.71
N LEU A 772 29.89 31.41 6.75
CA LEU A 772 29.65 32.07 8.03
C LEU A 772 30.78 31.79 9.02
N PHE A 773 31.29 30.56 9.05
CA PHE A 773 32.25 30.12 10.05
C PHE A 773 33.18 29.00 9.55
N GLU A 774 34.37 28.88 10.15
CA GLU A 774 35.38 27.85 9.84
C GLU A 774 36.25 27.55 11.07
N THR A 775 36.45 26.26 11.41
CA THR A 775 37.31 25.84 12.53
C THR A 775 37.81 24.40 12.40
N PHE A 776 38.83 24.05 13.20
CA PHE A 776 39.24 22.67 13.44
C PHE A 776 38.79 22.22 14.84
N ALA A 777 37.89 21.24 14.91
CA ALA A 777 37.27 20.82 16.18
C ALA A 777 38.22 20.03 17.10
N PHE A 778 39.14 19.27 16.49
CA PHE A 778 40.13 18.43 17.15
C PHE A 778 41.57 18.79 16.70
N ASP A 779 42.56 17.92 16.96
CA ASP A 779 43.95 18.15 16.54
C ASP A 779 44.00 18.29 15.00
N PRO A 780 44.44 19.44 14.46
CA PRO A 780 44.49 19.67 13.00
C PRO A 780 45.36 18.68 12.22
N ASN A 781 46.16 17.84 12.89
CA ASN A 781 46.97 16.78 12.28
C ASN A 781 46.22 15.45 12.12
N GLN A 782 45.06 15.28 12.76
CA GLN A 782 44.20 14.11 12.53
C GLN A 782 43.68 14.10 11.09
N ARG A 783 43.44 12.91 10.53
CA ARG A 783 42.99 12.75 9.13
C ARG A 783 41.77 11.84 9.01
N ASN A 784 41.04 11.67 10.10
CA ASN A 784 39.96 10.70 10.20
C ASN A 784 38.62 11.26 9.73
N GLY A 785 38.57 12.55 9.39
CA GLY A 785 37.33 13.29 9.15
C GLY A 785 36.51 13.51 10.42
N VAL A 786 35.32 14.10 10.25
CA VAL A 786 34.35 14.39 11.30
C VAL A 786 32.92 14.20 10.81
N THR A 787 32.01 13.92 11.74
CA THR A 787 30.56 14.06 11.57
C THR A 787 30.09 15.34 12.25
N VAL A 788 29.02 15.94 11.77
CA VAL A 788 28.56 17.28 12.21
C VAL A 788 27.06 17.31 12.44
N ALA A 789 26.63 18.13 13.40
CA ALA A 789 25.23 18.52 13.63
C ALA A 789 25.18 19.99 14.12
N LEU A 790 24.00 20.61 14.01
CA LEU A 790 23.68 21.91 14.57
C LEU A 790 22.48 21.76 15.53
N GLY A 791 22.45 22.57 16.60
CA GLY A 791 21.30 22.69 17.48
C GLY A 791 21.59 23.58 18.70
N ASP A 792 20.57 24.25 19.23
CA ASP A 792 20.65 25.12 20.42
C ASP A 792 20.80 24.28 21.71
N ILE A 793 22.04 23.98 22.10
CA ILE A 793 22.36 23.12 23.24
C ILE A 793 22.25 23.91 24.56
N ASP A 794 22.59 25.20 24.56
CA ASP A 794 22.63 26.01 25.77
C ASP A 794 21.37 26.86 26.02
N GLY A 795 20.46 26.93 25.06
CA GLY A 795 19.15 27.60 25.12
C GLY A 795 19.23 29.10 24.95
N ASP A 796 20.24 29.63 24.24
CA ASP A 796 20.40 31.06 23.99
C ASP A 796 19.75 31.53 22.67
N GLY A 797 19.17 30.59 21.91
CA GLY A 797 18.50 30.81 20.64
C GLY A 797 19.44 30.84 19.42
N PHE A 798 20.70 30.43 19.56
CA PHE A 798 21.60 30.20 18.44
C PHE A 798 22.04 28.73 18.42
N ASP A 799 22.13 28.14 17.23
CA ASP A 799 22.61 26.76 17.15
C ASP A 799 24.12 26.65 17.39
N GLU A 800 24.52 25.69 18.22
CA GLU A 800 25.90 25.27 18.41
C GLU A 800 26.35 24.27 17.35
N MET A 801 27.67 24.21 17.10
CA MET A 801 28.26 23.13 16.31
C MET A 801 28.56 21.92 17.19
N ILE A 802 27.97 20.78 16.87
CA ILE A 802 28.28 19.47 17.47
C ILE A 802 29.15 18.70 16.47
N VAL A 803 30.36 18.32 16.89
CA VAL A 803 31.35 17.68 16.02
C VAL A 803 31.80 16.35 16.61
N GLY A 804 31.46 15.28 15.91
CA GLY A 804 31.85 13.91 16.23
C GLY A 804 33.15 13.50 15.53
N SER A 805 34.01 12.77 16.22
CA SER A 805 35.24 12.26 15.63
C SER A 805 34.97 11.13 14.63
N GLY A 806 35.65 11.14 13.48
CA GLY A 806 35.74 9.98 12.59
C GLY A 806 36.52 8.81 13.21
N ASN A 807 36.72 7.75 12.41
CA ASN A 807 37.35 6.50 12.87
C ASN A 807 38.71 6.73 13.54
N GLY A 808 38.92 6.16 14.72
CA GLY A 808 40.15 6.28 15.53
C GLY A 808 39.93 6.87 16.91
N ASP A 809 38.75 7.42 17.19
CA ASP A 809 38.35 8.02 18.47
C ASP A 809 36.81 7.93 18.62
N SER A 810 36.26 8.30 19.78
CA SER A 810 34.82 8.45 20.03
C SER A 810 34.48 9.78 20.70
N GLY A 811 35.29 10.79 20.42
CA GLY A 811 35.17 12.12 20.98
C GLY A 811 34.06 12.93 20.32
N VAL A 812 33.36 13.72 21.13
CA VAL A 812 32.40 14.73 20.70
C VAL A 812 32.83 16.08 21.26
N VAL A 813 32.74 17.13 20.43
CA VAL A 813 33.07 18.52 20.81
C VAL A 813 31.87 19.39 20.46
N VAL A 814 31.45 20.24 21.40
CA VAL A 814 30.44 21.27 21.17
C VAL A 814 31.12 22.63 21.13
N ILE A 815 30.87 23.40 20.09
CA ILE A 815 31.53 24.69 19.81
C ILE A 815 30.44 25.75 19.57
N ASP A 816 30.52 26.87 20.27
CA ASP A 816 29.63 28.00 20.04
C ASP A 816 29.93 28.70 18.71
N ARG A 817 29.03 29.60 18.31
CA ARG A 817 29.17 30.42 17.10
C ARG A 817 30.40 31.34 17.06
N ASN A 818 31.05 31.58 18.21
CA ASN A 818 32.26 32.39 18.33
C ASN A 818 33.54 31.55 18.27
N GLY A 819 33.42 30.22 18.18
CA GLY A 819 34.53 29.27 18.19
C GLY A 819 35.01 28.86 19.59
N ALA A 820 34.29 29.25 20.65
CA ALA A 820 34.55 28.77 22.00
C ALA A 820 34.04 27.33 22.14
N ILE A 821 34.89 26.44 22.65
CA ILE A 821 34.47 25.09 22.98
C ILE A 821 33.67 25.13 24.28
N LEU A 822 32.40 24.75 24.21
CA LEU A 822 31.52 24.63 25.37
C LEU A 822 31.84 23.36 26.15
N THR A 823 32.00 22.23 25.45
CA THR A 823 32.33 20.94 26.07
C THR A 823 33.12 20.01 25.16
N ARG A 824 33.77 19.02 25.78
CA ARG A 824 34.37 17.85 25.12
C ARG A 824 34.19 16.62 25.98
N PHE A 825 33.70 15.54 25.39
CA PHE A 825 33.52 14.27 26.09
C PHE A 825 33.78 13.08 25.15
N GLN A 826 33.94 11.91 25.76
CA GLN A 826 33.99 10.63 25.03
C GLN A 826 32.59 10.03 25.11
N ALA A 827 31.95 9.81 23.96
CA ALA A 827 30.63 9.21 23.97
C ALA A 827 30.71 7.75 24.46
N PHE A 828 31.73 7.03 24.01
CA PHE A 828 31.88 5.61 24.29
C PHE A 828 33.19 5.30 25.01
N GLU A 829 33.33 4.04 25.45
CA GLU A 829 34.52 3.57 26.15
C GLU A 829 35.80 3.90 25.36
N PRO A 830 36.90 4.36 26.00
CA PRO A 830 38.12 4.79 25.29
C PRO A 830 38.79 3.72 24.40
N SER A 831 38.43 2.44 24.58
CA SER A 831 38.89 1.35 23.72
C SER A 831 38.13 1.24 22.39
N PHE A 832 36.97 1.89 22.28
CA PHE A 832 36.20 1.96 21.05
C PHE A 832 36.77 3.03 20.14
N THR A 833 37.07 2.65 18.90
CA THR A 833 37.71 3.54 17.92
C THR A 833 36.92 3.61 16.62
N GLY A 834 35.64 3.22 16.61
CA GLY A 834 34.83 3.16 15.40
C GLY A 834 34.42 4.52 14.84
N GLY A 835 34.70 5.61 15.54
CA GLY A 835 34.12 6.92 15.25
C GLY A 835 32.68 7.01 15.76
N VAL A 836 32.07 8.18 15.58
CA VAL A 836 30.70 8.43 15.99
C VAL A 836 29.91 9.16 14.91
N SER A 837 28.61 8.86 14.84
CA SER A 837 27.61 9.70 14.15
C SER A 837 26.95 10.61 15.18
N VAL A 838 26.72 11.88 14.85
CA VAL A 838 26.09 12.85 15.75
C VAL A 838 24.86 13.47 15.10
N ALA A 839 23.83 13.72 15.90
CA ALA A 839 22.64 14.50 15.57
C ALA A 839 22.24 15.35 16.79
N ALA A 840 21.47 16.41 16.57
CA ALA A 840 20.97 17.24 17.67
C ALA A 840 19.56 17.76 17.35
N GLY A 841 18.67 17.71 18.35
CA GLY A 841 17.27 18.15 18.23
C GLY A 841 16.59 18.14 19.59
N ASP A 842 15.49 18.88 19.73
CA ASP A 842 14.69 18.96 20.96
C ASP A 842 13.79 17.74 21.07
N LEU A 843 14.24 16.74 21.85
CA LEU A 843 13.57 15.46 22.02
C LEU A 843 12.55 15.47 23.17
N ASP A 844 12.50 16.53 23.99
CA ASP A 844 11.59 16.62 25.14
C ASP A 844 10.72 17.90 25.17
N GLY A 845 10.81 18.73 24.12
CA GLY A 845 10.00 19.92 23.90
C GLY A 845 10.35 21.08 24.82
N ASN A 846 11.57 21.10 25.39
CA ASN A 846 11.99 22.12 26.35
C ASN A 846 12.57 23.39 25.70
N GLY A 847 12.72 23.40 24.37
CA GLY A 847 13.33 24.46 23.58
C GLY A 847 14.85 24.43 23.54
N LYS A 848 15.49 23.31 23.93
CA LYS A 848 16.92 23.06 23.80
C LYS A 848 17.13 21.72 23.13
N ALA A 849 18.16 21.64 22.30
CA ALA A 849 18.52 20.41 21.64
C ALA A 849 19.31 19.47 22.56
N GLU A 850 18.97 18.18 22.50
CA GLU A 850 19.78 17.09 23.02
C GLU A 850 20.83 16.64 22.01
N ILE A 851 21.92 16.02 22.48
CA ILE A 851 22.95 15.44 21.60
C ILE A 851 22.74 13.92 21.50
N ILE A 852 22.53 13.44 20.28
CA ILE A 852 22.38 12.03 19.97
C ILE A 852 23.68 11.53 19.36
N VAL A 853 24.22 10.43 19.89
CA VAL A 853 25.47 9.84 19.41
C VAL A 853 25.29 8.37 19.08
N GLY A 854 25.50 8.03 17.80
CA GLY A 854 25.51 6.67 17.28
C GLY A 854 26.94 6.11 17.20
N ALA A 855 27.13 4.85 17.61
CA ALA A 855 28.42 4.18 17.47
C ALA A 855 28.73 3.83 16.02
N GLY A 856 29.91 4.22 15.52
CA GLY A 856 30.39 3.79 14.20
C GLY A 856 30.76 2.30 14.13
N PRO A 857 31.29 1.83 12.98
CA PRO A 857 31.64 0.42 12.76
C PRO A 857 32.54 -0.17 13.86
N GLY A 858 32.17 -1.36 14.34
CA GLY A 858 32.81 -2.08 15.44
C GLY A 858 32.19 -1.83 16.82
N GLY A 859 31.23 -0.92 16.95
CA GLY A 859 30.66 -0.49 18.24
C GLY A 859 29.33 -1.14 18.64
N GLY A 860 28.76 -1.98 17.76
CA GLY A 860 27.37 -2.42 17.88
C GLY A 860 26.37 -1.31 17.49
N PRO A 861 25.07 -1.59 17.38
CA PRO A 861 24.05 -0.59 17.04
C PRO A 861 23.67 0.29 18.23
N ARG A 862 24.66 0.77 18.98
CA ARG A 862 24.43 1.52 20.22
C ARG A 862 24.19 3.00 19.93
N VAL A 863 23.14 3.53 20.53
CA VAL A 863 22.80 4.96 20.54
C VAL A 863 22.87 5.46 21.98
N GLN A 864 23.35 6.69 22.16
CA GLN A 864 23.38 7.39 23.44
C GLN A 864 22.85 8.81 23.29
N ILE A 865 22.06 9.24 24.28
CA ILE A 865 21.50 10.59 24.35
C ILE A 865 22.18 11.31 25.51
N PHE A 866 22.74 12.48 25.23
CA PHE A 866 23.35 13.36 26.21
C PHE A 866 22.46 14.58 26.39
N ARG A 867 22.06 14.82 27.65
CA ARG A 867 21.22 15.96 28.03
C ARG A 867 22.03 16.88 28.95
N ASP A 868 21.61 18.15 28.99
CA ASP A 868 22.05 19.17 29.94
C ASP A 868 23.56 19.53 29.96
N SER A 869 23.93 20.44 30.88
CA SER A 869 25.30 20.96 31.02
C SER A 869 26.34 19.96 31.56
N THR A 870 25.92 18.78 32.01
CA THR A 870 26.79 17.74 32.58
C THR A 870 27.35 16.80 31.52
N PHE A 871 26.68 16.67 30.36
CA PHE A 871 27.09 15.83 29.23
C PHE A 871 27.40 14.38 29.62
N GLU A 872 26.61 13.83 30.54
CA GLU A 872 26.59 12.40 30.83
C GLU A 872 25.45 11.73 30.03
N PRO A 873 25.61 10.47 29.60
CA PRO A 873 24.57 9.79 28.83
C PRO A 873 23.34 9.55 29.72
N THR A 874 22.21 10.15 29.34
CA THR A 874 20.94 10.04 30.08
C THR A 874 20.17 8.80 29.66
N VAL A 875 20.29 8.40 28.38
CA VAL A 875 19.66 7.21 27.82
C VAL A 875 20.69 6.48 26.95
N SER A 876 20.66 5.15 26.98
CA SER A 876 21.47 4.30 26.10
C SER A 876 20.70 3.04 25.74
N PHE A 877 20.64 2.74 24.44
CA PHE A 877 19.95 1.57 23.91
C PHE A 877 20.65 1.01 22.67
N PHE A 878 20.22 -0.17 22.24
CA PHE A 878 20.65 -0.80 20.99
C PHE A 878 19.50 -0.72 19.98
N ALA A 879 19.74 -0.05 18.86
CA ALA A 879 18.72 0.16 17.82
C ALA A 879 18.49 -1.08 16.93
N PHE A 880 19.42 -2.03 16.93
CA PHE A 880 19.34 -3.28 16.16
C PHE A 880 19.86 -4.45 17.01
N GLU A 881 19.98 -5.64 16.41
CA GLU A 881 20.39 -6.86 17.11
C GLU A 881 21.76 -6.71 17.77
N LEU A 882 21.92 -7.22 19.00
CA LEU A 882 23.15 -7.08 19.79
C LEU A 882 24.41 -7.64 19.11
N GLU A 883 24.25 -8.63 18.23
CA GLU A 883 25.37 -9.26 17.50
C GLU A 883 25.80 -8.46 16.26
N PHE A 884 24.95 -7.54 15.79
CA PHE A 884 25.30 -6.64 14.70
C PHE A 884 26.39 -5.67 15.17
N THR A 885 27.46 -5.51 14.38
CA THR A 885 28.61 -4.66 14.74
C THR A 885 28.94 -3.62 13.69
N GLY A 886 28.06 -3.42 12.70
CA GLY A 886 28.24 -2.43 11.63
C GLY A 886 28.17 -0.97 12.11
N GLY A 887 27.72 -0.74 13.35
CA GLY A 887 27.47 0.60 13.87
C GLY A 887 26.15 1.16 13.34
N VAL A 888 25.91 2.44 13.60
CA VAL A 888 24.69 3.16 13.22
C VAL A 888 24.99 4.59 12.80
N THR A 889 24.16 5.11 11.92
CA THR A 889 24.02 6.54 11.63
C THR A 889 22.79 7.07 12.37
N VAL A 890 22.82 8.34 12.78
CA VAL A 890 21.72 8.96 13.54
C VAL A 890 21.31 10.28 12.91
N ALA A 891 20.02 10.55 12.92
CA ALA A 891 19.38 11.81 12.55
C ALA A 891 18.23 12.08 13.52
N VAL A 892 17.68 13.30 13.47
CA VAL A 892 16.50 13.66 14.25
C VAL A 892 15.49 14.35 13.35
N ASN A 893 14.23 13.98 13.51
CA ASN A 893 13.09 14.65 12.92
C ASN A 893 11.84 14.17 13.66
N ASP A 894 10.78 14.95 13.66
CA ASP A 894 9.48 14.46 14.11
C ASP A 894 8.93 13.49 13.05
N VAL A 895 8.94 12.18 13.34
CA VAL A 895 8.45 11.16 12.40
C VAL A 895 7.08 10.61 12.78
N ASN A 896 6.48 11.13 13.83
CA ASN A 896 5.18 10.68 14.31
C ASN A 896 4.15 11.83 14.45
N ASN A 897 4.57 13.06 14.13
CA ASN A 897 3.84 14.32 14.19
C ASN A 897 3.29 14.66 15.59
N ASP A 898 4.04 14.37 16.65
CA ASP A 898 3.70 14.77 18.02
C ASP A 898 4.30 16.13 18.43
N GLU A 899 4.88 16.86 17.47
CA GLU A 899 5.63 18.11 17.65
C GLU A 899 6.91 17.95 18.47
N ILE A 900 7.35 16.70 18.72
CA ILE A 900 8.59 16.37 19.42
C ILE A 900 9.50 15.61 18.44
N ALA A 901 10.79 15.94 18.42
CA ALA A 901 11.70 15.24 17.52
C ALA A 901 11.91 13.78 17.96
N ASP A 902 11.87 12.86 17.00
CA ASP A 902 12.26 11.46 17.16
C ASP A 902 13.72 11.23 16.77
N ILE A 903 14.29 10.13 17.25
CA ILE A 903 15.65 9.67 16.93
C ILE A 903 15.59 8.66 15.79
N ILE A 904 16.06 9.05 14.62
CA ILE A 904 16.12 8.17 13.45
C ILE A 904 17.49 7.49 13.41
N VAL A 905 17.51 6.18 13.20
CA VAL A 905 18.72 5.35 13.26
C VAL A 905 18.82 4.48 12.02
N GLY A 906 19.87 4.69 11.22
CA GLY A 906 20.22 3.86 10.07
C GLY A 906 21.24 2.78 10.45
N ALA A 907 21.03 1.54 9.98
CA ALA A 907 21.99 0.47 10.20
C ALA A 907 23.27 0.71 9.39
N GLY A 908 24.44 0.59 10.02
CA GLY A 908 25.74 0.66 9.33
C GLY A 908 26.05 -0.56 8.44
N PRO A 909 27.27 -0.64 7.90
CA PRO A 909 27.68 -1.74 7.00
C PRO A 909 27.48 -3.14 7.60
N GLY A 910 26.89 -4.04 6.82
CA GLY A 910 26.50 -5.40 7.22
C GLY A 910 25.10 -5.49 7.86
N GLY A 911 24.39 -4.37 7.98
CA GLY A 911 23.11 -4.27 8.68
C GLY A 911 21.89 -4.20 7.77
N GLY A 912 22.03 -4.39 6.46
CA GLY A 912 20.92 -4.24 5.53
C GLY A 912 20.50 -2.77 5.31
N PRO A 913 19.49 -2.52 4.47
CA PRO A 913 18.94 -1.18 4.27
C PRO A 913 17.92 -0.82 5.36
N ARG A 914 18.28 -0.98 6.63
CA ARG A 914 17.33 -0.84 7.76
C ARG A 914 17.39 0.54 8.39
N VAL A 915 16.22 1.11 8.64
CA VAL A 915 16.02 2.36 9.38
C VAL A 915 14.99 2.12 10.46
N ARG A 916 15.24 2.63 11.68
CA ARG A 916 14.27 2.65 12.78
C ARG A 916 14.21 4.03 13.39
N ALA A 917 13.08 4.42 13.97
CA ALA A 917 13.02 5.61 14.81
C ALA A 917 12.61 5.27 16.23
N PHE A 918 13.05 6.10 17.17
CA PHE A 918 12.85 5.92 18.60
C PHE A 918 12.48 7.24 19.26
N SER A 919 11.60 7.17 20.26
CA SER A 919 11.33 8.30 21.13
C SER A 919 12.55 8.64 21.99
N VAL A 920 12.45 9.77 22.72
CA VAL A 920 13.44 10.22 23.71
C VAL A 920 13.77 9.20 24.81
N ASN A 921 12.90 8.21 25.04
CA ASN A 921 13.10 7.14 26.01
C ASN A 921 13.72 5.86 25.41
N GLY A 922 13.87 5.80 24.08
CA GLY A 922 14.34 4.63 23.36
C GLY A 922 13.23 3.63 23.00
N ASP A 923 11.97 4.04 23.05
CA ASP A 923 10.83 3.23 22.59
C ASP A 923 10.71 3.36 21.06
N GLU A 924 10.53 2.25 20.35
CA GLU A 924 10.50 2.23 18.87
C GLU A 924 9.21 2.89 18.33
N THR A 925 9.36 3.91 17.48
CA THR A 925 8.26 4.66 16.84
C THR A 925 8.15 4.37 15.34
N LEU A 926 9.22 3.86 14.70
CA LEU A 926 9.27 3.51 13.26
C LEU A 926 10.21 2.33 13.02
N ASN A 927 9.87 1.48 12.03
CA ASN A 927 10.75 0.41 11.52
C ASN A 927 10.55 0.22 10.01
N LEU A 928 11.63 0.30 9.23
CA LEU A 928 11.56 0.38 7.77
C LEU A 928 12.78 -0.27 7.09
N PHE A 929 12.54 -0.79 5.88
CA PHE A 929 13.58 -1.18 4.92
C PHE A 929 13.54 -0.23 3.71
N VAL A 930 14.66 0.42 3.39
CA VAL A 930 14.74 1.50 2.38
C VAL A 930 15.30 1.06 1.01
N THR A 931 15.50 -0.24 0.76
CA THR A 931 15.80 -0.80 -0.57
C THR A 931 15.73 -2.35 -0.51
N GLU A 932 16.11 -3.05 -1.58
CA GLU A 932 16.13 -4.51 -1.67
C GLU A 932 16.83 -5.14 -0.46
N ILE A 933 16.25 -6.22 0.06
CA ILE A 933 16.70 -6.88 1.30
C ILE A 933 18.14 -7.41 1.24
N ASP A 934 18.69 -7.57 0.04
CA ASP A 934 20.06 -8.04 -0.22
C ASP A 934 21.13 -6.92 -0.17
N PHE A 935 20.75 -5.66 0.04
CA PHE A 935 21.69 -4.53 0.15
C PHE A 935 22.37 -4.48 1.52
N ASP A 936 23.65 -4.86 1.61
CA ASP A 936 24.37 -4.99 2.88
C ASP A 936 25.28 -3.80 3.25
N ARG A 937 25.26 -2.69 2.50
CA ARG A 937 26.24 -1.60 2.68
C ARG A 937 25.87 -0.59 3.78
N GLY A 938 24.68 -0.72 4.37
CA GLY A 938 24.15 0.17 5.41
C GLY A 938 23.53 1.46 4.86
N VAL A 939 22.85 2.19 5.73
CA VAL A 939 22.06 3.38 5.41
C VAL A 939 22.63 4.62 6.11
N PHE A 940 22.68 5.74 5.39
CA PHE A 940 22.84 7.06 5.98
C PHE A 940 21.47 7.69 6.14
N VAL A 941 21.15 8.09 7.36
CA VAL A 941 19.99 8.92 7.68
C VAL A 941 20.49 10.34 7.97
N GLY A 942 19.73 11.35 7.58
CA GLY A 942 20.10 12.76 7.74
C GLY A 942 18.93 13.68 7.47
#